data_AF-A0A7N6AXG5-F1
#
_entry.id   AF-A0A7N6AXG5-F1
#
_cell.length_a   1.000
_cell.length_b   1.000
_cell.length_c   1.000
_cell.angle_alpha   90.00
_cell.angle_beta   90.00
_cell.angle_gamma   90.00
#
_symmetry.space_group_name_H-M   'P 1'
#
loop_
_entity.id
_entity.type
_entity.pdbx_description
1 polymer ?
#
loop_
_entity_poly.entity_id
_entity_poly.type
_entity_poly.pdbx_seq_one_letter_code
_entity_poly.pdbx_strand_id
1 'polypeptide(L)'
;MSYFLRLRHSFVRLHVRLCHQSVYSKHANPRIVGVDLGEKKLEISSGRFARFADGSAVVQLGDTSVMVTAVSKTKPSPSQFMPLVVDYRQKAAAAGRIPTNYLRRELGTTDNEILTSRLIDRSIRPLFPPGYFYDTQILCNLLAVDGVNDPDVLAINAASAALALSDIPWNGPIGAVRVGMVDGELLINPTRAEMTSSSLNLIVTGGPSSQVVMLEASAENVLQQDFCHAVKVGVKHTQQIIQAIQQLAREQKVTKRTPVKVFSAPTNMVEHVRQLASDRIYAVFTDYTHDKISRDEAINKVRLETEEQLKEKFPQAEPFEVIESFNTVSKEIFCNLVLNEYRRCDGRELTALRNISCNVDLFKPLHGSALFQRGQTQVLCSVTFDSLESSIKTDIITTALSGVKDKNFMLHYEFPPYATNEIGKMGGLNRRELGHGALAEKALRPVIPKDFPFTIRVTSEVLESNGSSSMASACGGSLALMDAGVPISSAVAGVAIGLISKVNPDKPSEMTDYRLLTDILGIEDYLGDMDFKLAGTNKGITALQADVKIPGLPLKVVMEAIQQATVAKREILGIMNKCIAKPREARKENGPVVENVRVPVSRRARFVGPGGYNLRRLQAQTGVTISQVDEETFSVFAPTPGAMNEAQDFITEICKDDQEQQLEFGAIYTATITEIRDIGVMVKLYPNMSAVLLHNSQLDHKRIKHPSALGLEVGQQIQVKYFGRDPTDGRMRLSRKVLQSPATTVVKTLSEKQSISMGSSNKDMTATDL
;
A
#
# COMPACT_ATOMS: atom_id res chain seq x y z
N MET A 1 -64.25 -33.38 2.78
CA MET A 1 -63.00 -33.48 1.98
C MET A 1 -62.09 -32.25 2.06
N SER A 2 -62.60 -31.01 2.22
CA SER A 2 -61.73 -29.80 2.32
C SER A 2 -60.93 -29.67 3.63
N TYR A 3 -61.34 -30.37 4.70
CA TYR A 3 -60.61 -30.39 5.98
C TYR A 3 -59.32 -31.22 5.94
N PHE A 4 -59.25 -32.26 5.10
CA PHE A 4 -58.06 -33.11 4.97
C PHE A 4 -56.94 -32.48 4.13
N LEU A 5 -57.25 -31.54 3.23
CA LEU A 5 -56.24 -30.82 2.43
C LEU A 5 -55.50 -29.73 3.23
N ARG A 6 -56.12 -29.16 4.29
CA ARG A 6 -55.44 -28.20 5.19
C ARG A 6 -54.44 -28.85 6.14
N LEU A 7 -54.58 -30.14 6.42
CA LEU A 7 -53.64 -30.89 7.26
C LEU A 7 -52.32 -31.20 6.53
N ARG A 8 -52.34 -31.44 5.21
CA ARG A 8 -51.11 -31.70 4.43
C ARG A 8 -50.13 -30.51 4.43
N HIS A 9 -50.63 -29.27 4.33
CA HIS A 9 -49.76 -28.09 4.42
C HIS A 9 -49.24 -27.81 5.84
N SER A 10 -49.95 -28.25 6.88
CA SER A 10 -49.47 -28.13 8.26
C SER A 10 -48.41 -29.17 8.59
N PHE A 11 -48.49 -30.39 8.04
CA PHE A 11 -47.46 -31.43 8.21
C PHE A 11 -46.14 -31.09 7.49
N VAL A 12 -46.19 -30.48 6.30
CA VAL A 12 -44.97 -30.00 5.60
C VAL A 12 -44.36 -28.79 6.32
N ARG A 13 -45.17 -27.88 6.88
CA ARG A 13 -44.66 -26.79 7.75
C ARG A 13 -44.08 -27.29 9.07
N LEU A 14 -44.55 -28.41 9.59
CA LEU A 14 -43.99 -29.03 10.81
C LEU A 14 -42.63 -29.68 10.53
N HIS A 15 -42.44 -30.33 9.38
CA HIS A 15 -41.14 -30.89 8.98
C HIS A 15 -40.07 -29.83 8.71
N VAL A 16 -40.44 -28.66 8.19
CA VAL A 16 -39.49 -27.54 7.98
C VAL A 16 -39.13 -26.84 9.30
N ARG A 17 -40.00 -26.86 10.32
CA ARG A 17 -39.70 -26.30 11.65
C ARG A 17 -38.88 -27.22 12.56
N LEU A 18 -38.83 -28.52 12.28
CA LEU A 18 -38.08 -29.49 13.10
C LEU A 18 -36.59 -29.62 12.72
N CYS A 19 -36.13 -29.01 11.63
CA CYS A 19 -34.70 -28.90 11.30
C CYS A 19 -34.00 -27.70 11.96
N HIS A 20 -34.71 -26.94 12.79
CA HIS A 20 -34.12 -25.94 13.71
C HIS A 20 -33.91 -26.53 15.11
N GLN A 21 -33.34 -27.74 15.18
CA GLN A 21 -32.35 -27.93 16.23
C GLN A 21 -31.13 -27.13 15.80
N SER A 22 -31.07 -25.88 16.26
CA SER A 22 -29.79 -25.33 16.71
C SER A 22 -29.05 -26.47 17.40
N VAL A 23 -27.74 -26.60 17.17
CA VAL A 23 -26.86 -27.46 17.96
C VAL A 23 -26.79 -26.91 19.40
N TYR A 24 -27.95 -26.80 20.06
CA TYR A 24 -28.11 -26.69 21.50
C TYR A 24 -28.03 -28.11 22.03
N SER A 25 -26.85 -28.71 21.88
CA SER A 25 -26.46 -29.78 22.77
C SER A 25 -26.32 -29.16 24.16
N LYS A 26 -27.07 -29.68 25.12
CA LYS A 26 -27.01 -29.39 26.56
C LYS A 26 -25.65 -29.74 27.20
N HIS A 27 -24.59 -29.93 26.42
CA HIS A 27 -23.22 -30.18 26.84
C HIS A 27 -22.25 -29.49 25.88
N ALA A 28 -21.71 -28.33 26.25
CA ALA A 28 -20.66 -27.66 25.47
C ALA A 28 -19.40 -27.51 26.34
N ASN A 29 -18.78 -28.64 26.68
CA ASN A 29 -17.40 -28.58 27.15
C ASN A 29 -16.56 -27.95 26.02
N PRO A 30 -15.78 -26.90 26.31
CA PRO A 30 -14.88 -26.32 25.32
C PRO A 30 -13.96 -27.42 24.84
N ARG A 31 -13.87 -27.59 23.51
CA ARG A 31 -12.95 -28.55 22.90
C ARG A 31 -11.75 -27.80 22.38
N ILE A 32 -10.59 -28.40 22.60
CA ILE A 32 -9.29 -27.83 22.27
C ILE A 32 -8.49 -28.96 21.63
N VAL A 33 -7.89 -28.69 20.48
CA VAL A 33 -6.93 -29.57 19.83
C VAL A 33 -5.65 -28.77 19.63
N GLY A 34 -4.54 -29.32 20.13
CA GLY A 34 -3.21 -28.78 19.89
C GLY A 34 -2.59 -29.39 18.64
N VAL A 35 -1.91 -28.56 17.85
CA VAL A 35 -1.12 -28.96 16.69
C VAL A 35 0.33 -28.58 16.96
N ASP A 36 1.20 -29.56 16.89
CA ASP A 36 2.63 -29.35 16.99
C ASP A 36 3.19 -29.01 15.60
N LEU A 37 3.71 -27.79 15.45
CA LEU A 37 4.34 -27.28 14.23
C LEU A 37 5.86 -27.08 14.45
N GLY A 38 6.50 -28.02 15.14
CA GLY A 38 7.93 -27.98 15.47
C GLY A 38 8.16 -27.39 16.85
N GLU A 39 8.69 -26.18 16.93
CA GLU A 39 8.87 -25.50 18.23
C GLU A 39 7.62 -24.76 18.70
N LYS A 40 6.63 -24.58 17.81
CA LYS A 40 5.42 -23.80 18.07
C LYS A 40 4.20 -24.70 18.18
N LYS A 41 3.38 -24.42 19.20
CA LYS A 41 2.10 -25.10 19.43
C LYS A 41 0.94 -24.20 19.02
N LEU A 42 0.18 -24.65 18.03
CA LEU A 42 -1.06 -24.00 17.59
C LEU A 42 -2.24 -24.67 18.30
N GLU A 43 -3.06 -23.90 18.98
CA GLU A 43 -4.26 -24.41 19.65
C GLU A 43 -5.51 -23.98 18.89
N ILE A 44 -6.39 -24.93 18.60
CA ILE A 44 -7.67 -24.70 17.93
C ILE A 44 -8.78 -25.08 18.90
N SER A 45 -9.67 -24.12 19.20
CA SER A 45 -10.76 -24.33 20.15
C SER A 45 -12.12 -23.88 19.62
N SER A 46 -13.18 -24.50 20.13
CA SER A 46 -14.57 -24.16 19.78
C SER A 46 -15.55 -24.49 20.92
N GLY A 47 -16.77 -23.95 20.84
CA GLY A 47 -17.86 -24.19 21.78
C GLY A 47 -18.02 -23.16 22.90
N ARG A 48 -17.03 -22.28 23.12
CA ARG A 48 -17.07 -21.24 24.16
C ARG A 48 -17.67 -19.91 23.69
N PHE A 49 -17.19 -19.39 22.56
CA PHE A 49 -17.52 -18.04 22.07
C PHE A 49 -18.44 -18.06 20.84
N ALA A 50 -19.28 -17.02 20.70
CA ALA A 50 -20.15 -16.79 19.53
C ALA A 50 -21.01 -18.01 19.11
N ARG A 51 -21.59 -18.71 20.09
CA ARG A 51 -22.34 -19.97 19.93
C ARG A 51 -23.62 -19.88 19.08
N PHE A 52 -24.05 -18.69 18.69
CA PHE A 52 -25.18 -18.49 17.79
C PHE A 52 -24.78 -18.47 16.31
N ALA A 53 -23.49 -18.33 15.99
CA ALA A 53 -23.02 -18.45 14.62
C ALA A 53 -23.15 -19.91 14.15
N ASP A 54 -23.31 -20.11 12.84
CA ASP A 54 -23.36 -21.46 12.27
C ASP A 54 -22.08 -22.24 12.58
N GLY A 55 -20.94 -21.54 12.56
CA GLY A 55 -19.67 -22.04 13.07
C GLY A 55 -18.84 -20.96 13.74
N SER A 56 -18.08 -21.34 14.76
CA SER A 56 -17.20 -20.45 15.51
C SER A 56 -15.97 -21.21 15.99
N ALA A 57 -14.79 -20.64 15.78
CA ALA A 57 -13.52 -21.18 16.24
C ALA A 57 -12.58 -20.08 16.73
N VAL A 58 -11.75 -20.42 17.70
CA VAL A 58 -10.64 -19.57 18.16
C VAL A 58 -9.34 -20.33 17.91
N VAL A 59 -8.41 -19.70 17.22
CA VAL A 59 -7.06 -20.23 17.02
C VAL A 59 -6.06 -19.37 17.78
N GLN A 60 -5.17 -20.01 18.51
CA GLN A 60 -4.15 -19.38 19.35
C GLN A 60 -2.75 -19.91 19.01
N LEU A 61 -1.78 -18.99 18.98
CA LEU A 61 -0.36 -19.28 18.85
C LEU A 61 0.39 -18.35 19.80
N GLY A 62 1.06 -18.92 20.81
CA GLY A 62 1.58 -18.12 21.92
C GLY A 62 0.43 -17.39 22.63
N ASP A 63 0.54 -16.06 22.74
CA ASP A 63 -0.48 -15.21 23.36
C ASP A 63 -1.35 -14.46 22.32
N THR A 64 -1.12 -14.70 21.03
CA THR A 64 -1.97 -14.19 19.95
C THR A 64 -3.15 -15.14 19.71
N SER A 65 -4.38 -14.60 19.79
CA SER A 65 -5.63 -15.35 19.62
C SER A 65 -6.61 -14.64 18.69
N VAL A 66 -7.15 -15.39 17.73
CA VAL A 66 -8.09 -14.89 16.72
C VAL A 66 -9.36 -15.73 16.75
N MET A 67 -10.50 -15.07 16.92
CA MET A 67 -11.83 -15.68 16.80
C MET A 67 -12.38 -15.46 15.40
N VAL A 68 -12.85 -16.52 14.76
CA VAL A 68 -13.54 -16.42 13.47
C VAL A 68 -14.93 -17.05 13.59
N THR A 69 -15.91 -16.36 13.03
CA THR A 69 -17.30 -16.84 12.92
C THR A 69 -17.71 -16.94 11.46
N ALA A 70 -18.39 -18.03 11.12
CA ALA A 70 -19.03 -18.25 9.83
C ALA A 70 -20.55 -18.25 9.99
N VAL A 71 -21.24 -17.47 9.17
CA VAL A 71 -22.70 -17.42 9.11
C VAL A 71 -23.14 -17.44 7.65
N SER A 72 -24.07 -18.34 7.31
CA SER A 72 -24.65 -18.44 5.98
C SER A 72 -26.18 -18.44 6.07
N LYS A 73 -26.84 -17.66 5.21
CA LYS A 73 -28.30 -17.67 5.11
C LYS A 73 -28.79 -19.02 4.61
N THR A 74 -30.01 -19.38 5.00
CA THR A 74 -30.68 -20.61 4.54
C THR A 74 -31.57 -20.37 3.32
N LYS A 75 -31.82 -19.11 2.97
CA LYS A 75 -32.55 -18.73 1.75
C LYS A 75 -31.56 -18.37 0.64
N PRO A 76 -31.84 -18.77 -0.61
CA PRO A 76 -31.04 -18.34 -1.75
C PRO A 76 -30.93 -16.83 -1.85
N SER A 77 -29.78 -16.36 -2.28
CA SER A 77 -29.57 -14.96 -2.65
C SER A 77 -30.35 -14.64 -3.93
N PRO A 78 -30.87 -13.42 -4.11
CA PRO A 78 -31.35 -12.96 -5.42
C PRO A 78 -30.22 -12.81 -6.44
N SER A 79 -28.97 -12.78 -5.97
CA SER A 79 -27.78 -12.77 -6.81
C SER A 79 -27.59 -14.09 -7.55
N GLN A 80 -27.14 -14.02 -8.81
CA GLN A 80 -26.74 -15.18 -9.63
C GLN A 80 -25.27 -15.60 -9.40
N PHE A 81 -24.69 -15.22 -8.27
CA PHE A 81 -23.34 -15.64 -7.85
C PHE A 81 -23.32 -15.90 -6.35
N MET A 82 -22.29 -16.62 -5.87
CA MET A 82 -22.09 -16.84 -4.43
C MET A 82 -21.58 -15.56 -3.74
N PRO A 83 -22.41 -14.90 -2.92
CA PRO A 83 -22.03 -13.71 -2.18
C PRO A 83 -21.31 -14.13 -0.89
N LEU A 84 -20.02 -14.43 -1.05
CA LEU A 84 -19.10 -14.65 0.05
C LEU A 84 -18.35 -13.36 0.35
N VAL A 85 -18.44 -12.89 1.60
CA VAL A 85 -17.69 -11.75 2.12
C VAL A 85 -16.87 -12.18 3.32
N VAL A 86 -15.58 -11.88 3.26
CA VAL A 86 -14.67 -11.99 4.41
C VAL A 86 -14.35 -10.59 4.91
N ASP A 87 -14.49 -10.38 6.22
CA ASP A 87 -14.04 -9.18 6.89
C ASP A 87 -13.10 -9.56 8.04
N TYR A 88 -11.83 -9.25 7.85
CA TYR A 88 -10.82 -9.30 8.88
C TYR A 88 -10.70 -7.93 9.54
N ARG A 89 -10.90 -7.86 10.86
CA ARG A 89 -10.90 -6.61 11.61
C ARG A 89 -9.90 -6.62 12.75
N GLN A 90 -9.04 -5.61 12.72
CA GLN A 90 -8.09 -5.31 13.76
C GLN A 90 -8.76 -4.47 14.84
N LYS A 91 -8.44 -4.75 16.10
CA LYS A 91 -8.94 -3.99 17.25
C LYS A 91 -7.75 -3.46 18.02
N ALA A 92 -7.78 -2.17 18.33
CA ALA A 92 -6.71 -1.56 19.13
C ALA A 92 -6.63 -2.19 20.52
N ALA A 93 -7.80 -2.55 21.07
CA ALA A 93 -7.93 -3.25 22.34
C ALA A 93 -7.21 -4.60 22.36
N ALA A 94 -7.08 -5.29 21.22
CA ALA A 94 -6.36 -6.57 21.14
C ALA A 94 -4.85 -6.42 21.41
N ALA A 95 -4.29 -5.22 21.20
CA ALA A 95 -2.92 -4.85 21.58
C ALA A 95 -2.86 -4.00 22.87
N GLY A 96 -3.96 -3.87 23.62
CA GLY A 96 -4.03 -3.04 24.82
C GLY A 96 -3.85 -1.53 24.55
N ARG A 97 -4.19 -1.05 23.35
CA ARG A 97 -4.03 0.36 22.94
C ARG A 97 -5.38 1.03 22.69
N ILE A 98 -5.42 2.35 22.84
CA ILE A 98 -6.55 3.21 22.45
C ILE A 98 -6.23 3.84 21.10
N PRO A 99 -7.18 3.87 20.13
CA PRO A 99 -6.99 4.59 18.88
C PRO A 99 -6.62 6.06 19.09
N THR A 100 -5.66 6.54 18.30
CA THR A 100 -5.08 7.89 18.43
C THR A 100 -5.88 8.97 17.72
N ASN A 101 -6.85 8.58 16.88
CA ASN A 101 -7.74 9.51 16.20
C ASN A 101 -8.69 10.23 17.18
N TYR A 102 -9.29 11.34 16.70
CA TYR A 102 -10.21 12.18 17.47
C TYR A 102 -11.37 11.38 18.10
N LEU A 103 -11.88 10.36 17.41
CA LEU A 103 -13.04 9.58 17.85
C LEU A 103 -12.70 8.47 18.87
N ARG A 104 -11.42 8.17 19.10
CA ARG A 104 -10.94 7.09 19.98
C ARG A 104 -11.59 5.74 19.65
N ARG A 105 -11.87 5.50 18.36
CA ARG A 105 -12.53 4.30 17.81
C ARG A 105 -11.82 3.88 16.53
N GLU A 106 -11.90 2.60 16.18
CA GLU A 106 -11.40 2.11 14.89
C GLU A 106 -12.11 2.85 13.73
N LEU A 107 -11.31 3.45 12.84
CA LEU A 107 -11.80 4.23 11.70
C LEU A 107 -11.53 3.50 10.39
N GLY A 108 -12.59 3.28 9.61
CA GLY A 108 -12.50 2.73 8.26
C GLY A 108 -11.97 1.30 8.20
N THR A 109 -11.45 0.92 7.03
CA THR A 109 -10.72 -0.33 6.77
C THR A 109 -9.29 0.03 6.43
N THR A 110 -8.31 -0.61 7.06
CA THR A 110 -6.90 -0.41 6.68
C THR A 110 -6.52 -1.29 5.49
N ASP A 111 -5.44 -0.93 4.78
CA ASP A 111 -4.89 -1.75 3.69
C ASP A 111 -4.60 -3.17 4.14
N ASN A 112 -4.02 -3.32 5.34
CA ASN A 112 -3.72 -4.62 5.92
C ASN A 112 -4.99 -5.44 6.14
N GLU A 113 -6.06 -4.83 6.68
CA GLU A 113 -7.34 -5.52 6.87
C GLU A 113 -7.93 -6.04 5.56
N ILE A 114 -7.86 -5.25 4.49
CA ILE A 114 -8.37 -5.62 3.18
C ILE A 114 -7.54 -6.74 2.56
N LEU A 115 -6.21 -6.62 2.63
CA LEU A 115 -5.29 -7.61 2.09
C LEU A 115 -5.45 -8.96 2.80
N THR A 116 -5.52 -8.97 4.13
CA THR A 116 -5.78 -10.19 4.90
C THR A 116 -7.16 -10.76 4.62
N SER A 117 -8.20 -9.92 4.49
CA SER A 117 -9.54 -10.38 4.10
C SER A 117 -9.53 -11.09 2.75
N ARG A 118 -8.82 -10.54 1.75
CA ARG A 118 -8.67 -11.15 0.42
C ARG A 118 -7.87 -12.44 0.46
N LEU A 119 -6.84 -12.50 1.30
CA LEU A 119 -6.02 -13.69 1.50
C LEU A 119 -6.85 -14.87 2.04
N ILE A 120 -7.70 -14.59 3.03
CA ILE A 120 -8.63 -15.58 3.60
C ILE A 120 -9.68 -15.98 2.57
N ASP A 121 -10.28 -15.01 1.86
CA ASP A 121 -11.30 -15.27 0.83
C ASP A 121 -10.81 -16.25 -0.24
N ARG A 122 -9.63 -15.99 -0.84
CA ARG A 122 -9.01 -16.89 -1.83
C ARG A 122 -8.70 -18.28 -1.27
N SER A 123 -8.43 -18.37 0.02
CA SER A 123 -8.14 -19.65 0.67
C SER A 123 -9.38 -20.54 0.84
N ILE A 124 -10.58 -19.95 0.95
CA ILE A 124 -11.82 -20.69 1.27
C ILE A 124 -12.82 -20.76 0.12
N ARG A 125 -12.83 -19.77 -0.80
CA ARG A 125 -13.80 -19.63 -1.88
C ARG A 125 -13.88 -20.84 -2.82
N PRO A 126 -12.77 -21.44 -3.29
CA PRO A 126 -12.79 -22.54 -4.27
C PRO A 126 -13.39 -23.84 -3.73
N LEU A 127 -13.57 -23.93 -2.41
CA LEU A 127 -14.03 -25.13 -1.73
C LEU A 127 -15.53 -25.09 -1.42
N PHE A 128 -16.22 -23.99 -1.72
CA PHE A 128 -17.69 -24.00 -1.72
C PHE A 128 -18.21 -24.79 -2.93
N PRO A 129 -19.30 -25.56 -2.77
CA PRO A 129 -19.85 -26.30 -3.89
C PRO A 129 -20.36 -25.35 -4.99
N PRO A 130 -20.21 -25.73 -6.27
CA PRO A 130 -20.75 -24.94 -7.37
C PRO A 130 -22.27 -24.77 -7.21
N GLY A 131 -22.77 -23.58 -7.53
CA GLY A 131 -24.20 -23.27 -7.40
C GLY A 131 -24.67 -22.95 -5.98
N TYR A 132 -23.77 -22.81 -5.01
CA TYR A 132 -24.12 -22.43 -3.63
C TYR A 132 -24.34 -20.92 -3.49
N PHE A 133 -25.49 -20.42 -3.96
CA PHE A 133 -25.80 -18.97 -3.96
C PHE A 133 -26.51 -18.55 -2.67
N TYR A 134 -25.77 -18.56 -1.57
CA TYR A 134 -26.26 -18.18 -0.25
C TYR A 134 -25.33 -17.12 0.36
N ASP A 135 -25.92 -16.00 0.80
CA ASP A 135 -25.20 -14.94 1.50
C ASP A 135 -24.42 -15.52 2.68
N THR A 136 -23.09 -15.51 2.56
CA THR A 136 -22.16 -16.11 3.51
C THR A 136 -21.17 -15.06 3.96
N GLN A 137 -21.06 -14.87 5.28
CA GLN A 137 -20.15 -13.93 5.88
C GLN A 137 -19.18 -14.63 6.84
N ILE A 138 -17.89 -14.31 6.69
CA ILE A 138 -16.82 -14.73 7.59
C ILE A 138 -16.26 -13.49 8.28
N LEU A 139 -16.38 -13.44 9.60
CA LEU A 139 -15.86 -12.33 10.41
C LEU A 139 -14.68 -12.80 11.24
N CYS A 140 -13.54 -12.13 11.09
CA CYS A 140 -12.34 -12.40 11.88
C CYS A 140 -12.13 -11.27 12.90
N ASN A 141 -12.06 -11.66 14.17
CA ASN A 141 -11.96 -10.76 15.30
C ASN A 141 -10.72 -11.14 16.12
N LEU A 142 -9.75 -10.22 16.18
CA LEU A 142 -8.56 -10.36 17.00
C LEU A 142 -8.96 -10.18 18.48
N LEU A 143 -8.80 -11.25 19.27
CA LEU A 143 -9.09 -11.21 20.70
C LEU A 143 -7.90 -10.63 21.47
N ALA A 144 -6.71 -11.14 21.20
CA ALA A 144 -5.45 -10.68 21.77
C ALA A 144 -4.31 -10.83 20.75
N VAL A 145 -3.34 -9.93 20.79
CA VAL A 145 -2.12 -9.99 19.96
C VAL A 145 -0.91 -9.68 20.83
N ASP A 146 0.10 -10.55 20.77
CA ASP A 146 1.32 -10.48 21.59
C ASP A 146 2.43 -9.61 20.98
N GLY A 147 2.26 -9.19 19.72
CA GLY A 147 3.24 -8.40 18.97
C GLY A 147 4.42 -9.21 18.42
N VAL A 148 4.43 -10.53 18.64
CA VAL A 148 5.46 -11.48 18.21
C VAL A 148 4.95 -12.36 17.07
N ASN A 149 3.75 -12.92 17.22
CA ASN A 149 3.11 -13.81 16.25
C ASN A 149 2.10 -13.05 15.39
N ASP A 150 2.16 -13.25 14.07
CA ASP A 150 1.25 -12.57 13.15
C ASP A 150 -0.15 -13.23 13.15
N PRO A 151 -1.24 -12.46 13.39
CA PRO A 151 -2.60 -13.00 13.42
C PRO A 151 -3.17 -13.47 12.07
N ASP A 152 -2.57 -13.12 10.93
CA ASP A 152 -3.16 -13.39 9.61
C ASP A 152 -3.28 -14.90 9.28
N VAL A 153 -2.23 -15.69 9.53
CA VAL A 153 -2.23 -17.15 9.35
C VAL A 153 -3.21 -17.82 10.32
N LEU A 154 -3.29 -17.31 11.56
CA LEU A 154 -4.25 -17.80 12.54
C LEU A 154 -5.69 -17.57 12.08
N ALA A 155 -5.97 -16.40 11.46
CA ALA A 155 -7.28 -16.10 10.93
C ALA A 155 -7.71 -17.04 9.79
N ILE A 156 -6.79 -17.42 8.89
CA ILE A 156 -7.09 -18.41 7.82
C ILE A 156 -7.45 -19.77 8.44
N ASN A 157 -6.65 -20.24 9.39
CA ASN A 157 -6.90 -21.51 10.07
C ASN A 157 -8.18 -21.49 10.91
N ALA A 158 -8.50 -20.36 11.55
CA ALA A 158 -9.72 -20.16 12.30
C ALA A 158 -10.96 -20.14 11.39
N ALA A 159 -10.86 -19.52 10.20
CA ALA A 159 -11.92 -19.56 9.20
C ALA A 159 -12.18 -20.99 8.70
N SER A 160 -11.11 -21.74 8.43
CA SER A 160 -11.18 -23.17 8.08
C SER A 160 -11.88 -24.00 9.16
N ALA A 161 -11.49 -23.82 10.43
CA ALA A 161 -12.11 -24.50 11.56
C ALA A 161 -13.58 -24.09 11.73
N ALA A 162 -13.91 -22.80 11.67
CA ALA A 162 -15.28 -22.32 11.80
C ALA A 162 -16.19 -22.92 10.70
N LEU A 163 -15.74 -22.95 9.44
CA LEU A 163 -16.50 -23.56 8.34
C LEU A 163 -16.61 -25.07 8.49
N ALA A 164 -15.54 -25.76 8.89
CA ALA A 164 -15.55 -27.21 9.10
C ALA A 164 -16.53 -27.62 10.22
N LEU A 165 -16.60 -26.83 11.30
CA LEU A 165 -17.49 -27.05 12.45
C LEU A 165 -18.91 -26.52 12.23
N SER A 166 -19.15 -25.77 11.17
CA SER A 166 -20.49 -25.32 10.81
C SER A 166 -21.28 -26.41 10.09
N ASP A 167 -22.59 -26.22 9.98
CA ASP A 167 -23.43 -27.00 9.08
C ASP A 167 -23.32 -26.53 7.61
N ILE A 168 -22.56 -25.47 7.30
CA ILE A 168 -22.42 -24.92 5.94
C ILE A 168 -21.72 -25.94 5.02
N PRO A 169 -22.24 -26.21 3.81
CA PRO A 169 -21.58 -27.07 2.82
C PRO A 169 -20.28 -26.44 2.34
N TRP A 170 -19.16 -27.09 2.65
CA TRP A 170 -17.83 -26.61 2.31
C TRP A 170 -16.84 -27.78 2.28
N ASN A 171 -16.11 -27.92 1.17
CA ASN A 171 -15.27 -29.07 0.82
C ASN A 171 -13.83 -28.93 1.35
N GLY A 172 -13.67 -28.43 2.57
CA GLY A 172 -12.39 -28.37 3.27
C GLY A 172 -12.13 -29.60 4.18
N PRO A 173 -11.34 -29.47 5.26
CA PRO A 173 -10.69 -28.25 5.74
C PRO A 173 -9.39 -27.92 5.01
N ILE A 174 -8.97 -26.67 5.15
CA ILE A 174 -7.65 -26.18 4.74
C ILE A 174 -6.76 -25.98 5.96
N GLY A 175 -5.44 -25.98 5.73
CA GLY A 175 -4.44 -25.51 6.67
C GLY A 175 -3.58 -24.44 6.02
N ALA A 176 -3.16 -23.45 6.80
CA ALA A 176 -2.31 -22.37 6.34
C ALA A 176 -1.09 -22.19 7.25
N VAL A 177 0.07 -21.95 6.64
CA VAL A 177 1.31 -21.61 7.34
C VAL A 177 2.04 -20.50 6.59
N ARG A 178 2.84 -19.71 7.32
CA ARG A 178 3.84 -18.83 6.74
C ARG A 178 5.20 -19.51 6.74
N VAL A 179 5.96 -19.38 5.67
CA VAL A 179 7.32 -19.88 5.53
C VAL A 179 8.25 -18.68 5.34
N GLY A 180 9.21 -18.54 6.26
CA GLY A 180 10.31 -17.59 6.18
C GLY A 180 11.61 -18.28 5.78
N MET A 181 12.61 -17.49 5.40
CA MET A 181 13.95 -17.95 5.11
C MET A 181 14.97 -17.01 5.74
N VAL A 182 15.69 -17.49 6.76
CA VAL A 182 16.71 -16.72 7.50
C VAL A 182 18.00 -17.53 7.45
N ASP A 183 19.11 -16.89 7.05
CA ASP A 183 20.43 -17.54 6.93
C ASP A 183 20.45 -18.85 6.11
N GLY A 184 19.54 -18.97 5.13
CA GLY A 184 19.38 -20.15 4.27
C GLY A 184 18.51 -21.26 4.85
N GLU A 185 18.02 -21.11 6.08
CA GLU A 185 17.12 -22.07 6.74
C GLU A 185 15.65 -21.64 6.63
N LEU A 186 14.77 -22.62 6.41
CA LEU A 186 13.33 -22.41 6.31
C LEU A 186 12.66 -22.45 7.68
N LEU A 187 12.00 -21.36 8.05
CA LEU A 187 11.28 -21.23 9.32
C LEU A 187 9.77 -21.31 9.10
N ILE A 188 9.06 -22.05 9.96
CA ILE A 188 7.60 -22.17 9.91
C ILE A 188 6.95 -21.23 10.92
N ASN A 189 5.98 -20.47 10.44
CA ASN A 189 5.30 -19.38 11.13
C ASN A 189 6.29 -18.46 11.84
N PRO A 190 7.30 -17.90 11.13
CA PRO A 190 8.33 -17.07 11.73
C PRO A 190 7.74 -15.89 12.53
N THR A 191 8.41 -15.52 13.61
CA THR A 191 8.04 -14.36 14.42
C THR A 191 8.23 -13.07 13.63
N ARG A 192 7.63 -11.97 14.10
CA ARG A 192 7.82 -10.63 13.51
C ARG A 192 9.28 -10.21 13.46
N ALA A 193 10.08 -10.59 14.47
CA ALA A 193 11.51 -10.31 14.52
C ALA A 193 12.25 -11.10 13.43
N GLU A 194 12.02 -12.41 13.34
CA GLU A 194 12.59 -13.28 12.30
C GLU A 194 12.20 -12.81 10.89
N MET A 195 10.94 -12.40 10.70
CA MET A 195 10.43 -11.88 9.43
C MET A 195 11.14 -10.59 8.97
N THR A 196 11.71 -9.81 9.89
CA THR A 196 12.47 -8.60 9.53
C THR A 196 13.80 -8.95 8.86
N SER A 197 14.39 -10.10 9.22
CA SER A 197 15.63 -10.61 8.63
C SER A 197 15.39 -11.64 7.51
N SER A 198 14.13 -12.02 7.28
CA SER A 198 13.78 -13.07 6.33
C SER A 198 13.86 -12.59 4.88
N SER A 199 14.49 -13.39 4.02
CA SER A 199 14.50 -13.16 2.56
C SER A 199 13.23 -13.66 1.87
N LEU A 200 12.37 -14.38 2.58
CA LEU A 200 11.13 -14.94 2.05
C LEU A 200 9.95 -14.67 3.00
N ASN A 201 8.82 -14.26 2.45
CA ASN A 201 7.53 -14.27 3.13
C ASN A 201 6.56 -15.01 2.23
N LEU A 202 6.36 -16.31 2.49
CA LEU A 202 5.48 -17.16 1.70
C LEU A 202 4.34 -17.65 2.59
N ILE A 203 3.10 -17.33 2.25
CA ILE A 203 1.92 -17.91 2.88
C ILE A 203 1.39 -19.00 1.96
N VAL A 204 1.26 -20.21 2.51
CA VAL A 204 0.77 -21.40 1.80
C VAL A 204 -0.52 -21.85 2.45
N THR A 205 -1.59 -21.93 1.66
CA THR A 205 -2.82 -22.64 2.04
C THR A 205 -2.88 -23.97 1.31
N GLY A 206 -2.89 -25.06 2.06
CA GLY A 206 -3.08 -26.41 1.56
C GLY A 206 -4.48 -26.95 1.82
N GLY A 207 -4.94 -27.80 0.93
CA GLY A 207 -6.10 -28.68 1.11
C GLY A 207 -5.67 -30.11 1.45
N PRO A 208 -6.64 -31.02 1.66
CA PRO A 208 -6.36 -32.43 1.91
C PRO A 208 -5.54 -33.06 0.77
N SER A 209 -4.81 -34.14 1.06
CA SER A 209 -3.99 -34.85 0.08
C SER A 209 -2.89 -33.97 -0.55
N SER A 210 -2.33 -33.04 0.23
CA SER A 210 -1.24 -32.14 -0.20
C SER A 210 -1.56 -31.29 -1.44
N GLN A 211 -2.83 -30.94 -1.63
CA GLN A 211 -3.25 -30.01 -2.68
C GLN A 211 -2.94 -28.56 -2.26
N VAL A 212 -2.59 -27.69 -3.20
CA VAL A 212 -2.34 -26.26 -2.98
C VAL A 212 -3.58 -25.48 -3.39
N VAL A 213 -4.16 -24.70 -2.48
CA VAL A 213 -5.37 -23.89 -2.75
C VAL A 213 -5.00 -22.43 -3.01
N MET A 214 -4.02 -21.89 -2.28
CA MET A 214 -3.62 -20.49 -2.42
C MET A 214 -2.16 -20.33 -2.04
N LEU A 215 -1.44 -19.50 -2.81
CA LEU A 215 -0.09 -19.05 -2.49
C LEU A 215 -0.04 -17.52 -2.58
N GLU A 216 0.57 -16.88 -1.59
CA GLU A 216 0.88 -15.44 -1.63
C GLU A 216 2.30 -15.28 -1.10
N ALA A 217 3.18 -14.63 -1.87
CA ALA A 217 4.57 -14.48 -1.51
C ALA A 217 5.15 -13.12 -1.87
N SER A 218 6.06 -12.64 -1.01
CA SER A 218 7.08 -11.64 -1.32
C SER A 218 8.45 -12.20 -0.96
N ALA A 219 9.45 -11.95 -1.79
CA ALA A 219 10.78 -12.52 -1.64
C ALA A 219 11.87 -11.53 -2.06
N GLU A 220 13.00 -11.53 -1.37
CA GLU A 220 14.18 -10.72 -1.67
C GLU A 220 15.00 -11.37 -2.80
N ASN A 221 14.38 -11.49 -3.98
CA ASN A 221 14.97 -12.07 -5.18
C ASN A 221 15.51 -13.50 -5.00
N VAL A 222 14.73 -14.34 -4.30
CA VAL A 222 15.09 -15.73 -3.94
C VAL A 222 15.19 -16.63 -5.18
N LEU A 223 16.11 -17.59 -5.16
CA LEU A 223 16.28 -18.55 -6.25
C LEU A 223 15.04 -19.45 -6.41
N GLN A 224 14.78 -19.86 -7.65
CA GLN A 224 13.62 -20.69 -7.96
C GLN A 224 13.60 -22.01 -7.17
N GLN A 225 14.76 -22.66 -7.01
CA GLN A 225 14.86 -23.95 -6.31
C GLN A 225 14.48 -23.81 -4.82
N ASP A 226 15.00 -22.79 -4.16
CA ASP A 226 14.72 -22.51 -2.75
C ASP A 226 13.26 -22.12 -2.53
N PHE A 227 12.68 -21.34 -3.46
CA PHE A 227 11.26 -21.00 -3.44
C PHE A 227 10.38 -22.24 -3.59
N CYS A 228 10.69 -23.11 -4.54
CA CYS A 228 9.99 -24.39 -4.73
C CYS A 228 10.11 -25.31 -3.51
N HIS A 229 11.28 -25.33 -2.86
CA HIS A 229 11.49 -26.07 -1.62
C HIS A 229 10.60 -25.52 -0.49
N ALA A 230 10.56 -24.19 -0.32
CA ALA A 230 9.71 -23.54 0.67
C ALA A 230 8.21 -23.89 0.50
N VAL A 231 7.71 -23.93 -0.75
CA VAL A 231 6.32 -24.35 -1.04
C VAL A 231 6.07 -25.78 -0.57
N LYS A 232 6.97 -26.73 -0.86
CA LYS A 232 6.83 -28.13 -0.44
C LYS A 232 6.82 -28.27 1.08
N VAL A 233 7.73 -27.58 1.77
CA VAL A 233 7.81 -27.60 3.24
C VAL A 233 6.55 -26.96 3.85
N GLY A 234 6.05 -25.87 3.27
CA GLY A 234 4.80 -25.25 3.70
C GLY A 234 3.62 -26.21 3.62
N VAL A 235 3.39 -26.84 2.45
CA VAL A 235 2.29 -27.81 2.26
C VAL A 235 2.40 -28.99 3.22
N LYS A 236 3.60 -29.48 3.53
CA LYS A 236 3.79 -30.55 4.50
C LYS A 236 3.22 -30.17 5.88
N HIS A 237 3.48 -28.96 6.36
CA HIS A 237 3.00 -28.49 7.67
C HIS A 237 1.51 -28.16 7.66
N THR A 238 0.94 -27.73 6.52
CA THR A 238 -0.52 -27.52 6.45
C THR A 238 -1.31 -28.81 6.67
N GLN A 239 -0.76 -29.97 6.28
CA GLN A 239 -1.43 -31.26 6.51
C GLN A 239 -1.62 -31.59 8.00
N GLN A 240 -0.69 -31.18 8.87
CA GLN A 240 -0.80 -31.39 10.32
C GLN A 240 -2.00 -30.60 10.89
N ILE A 241 -2.19 -29.36 10.43
CA ILE A 241 -3.33 -28.52 10.83
C ILE A 241 -4.65 -29.09 10.30
N ILE A 242 -4.67 -29.54 9.04
CA ILE A 242 -5.85 -30.16 8.42
C ILE A 242 -6.31 -31.38 9.23
N GLN A 243 -5.38 -32.24 9.64
CA GLN A 243 -5.69 -33.43 10.44
C GLN A 243 -6.34 -33.05 11.79
N ALA A 244 -5.83 -32.02 12.45
CA ALA A 244 -6.40 -31.53 13.69
C ALA A 244 -7.81 -30.94 13.54
N ILE A 245 -8.06 -30.17 12.47
CA ILE A 245 -9.40 -29.63 12.18
C ILE A 245 -10.37 -30.78 11.84
N GLN A 246 -9.91 -31.78 11.07
CA GLN A 246 -10.71 -32.98 10.78
C GLN A 246 -11.06 -33.76 12.05
N GLN A 247 -10.10 -33.91 12.97
CA GLN A 247 -10.35 -34.54 14.26
C GLN A 247 -11.44 -33.78 15.03
N LEU A 248 -11.28 -32.46 15.18
CA LEU A 248 -12.25 -31.62 15.88
C LEU A 248 -13.66 -31.70 15.27
N ALA A 249 -13.76 -31.69 13.93
CA ALA A 249 -15.02 -31.84 13.22
C ALA A 249 -15.68 -33.22 13.41
N ARG A 250 -14.90 -34.31 13.33
CA ARG A 250 -15.39 -35.68 13.59
C ARG A 250 -15.91 -35.83 15.01
N GLU A 251 -15.22 -35.24 15.97
CA GLU A 251 -15.64 -35.30 17.36
C GLU A 251 -16.95 -34.52 17.57
N GLN A 252 -17.13 -33.35 16.95
CA GLN A 252 -18.35 -32.55 17.12
C GLN A 252 -19.58 -33.14 16.41
N LYS A 253 -19.37 -34.00 15.41
CA LYS A 253 -20.44 -34.71 14.67
C LYS A 253 -21.51 -33.77 14.08
N VAL A 254 -21.07 -32.60 13.58
CA VAL A 254 -21.99 -31.63 12.98
C VAL A 254 -22.45 -32.14 11.61
N THR A 255 -23.77 -32.27 11.45
CA THR A 255 -24.37 -32.65 10.16
C THR A 255 -24.42 -31.43 9.24
N LYS A 256 -23.90 -31.57 8.02
CA LYS A 256 -23.99 -30.52 7.00
C LYS A 256 -25.45 -30.33 6.56
N ARG A 257 -25.88 -29.07 6.42
CA ARG A 257 -27.22 -28.72 5.94
C ARG A 257 -27.35 -29.09 4.46
N THR A 258 -28.53 -29.54 4.07
CA THR A 258 -28.88 -29.70 2.67
C THR A 258 -29.41 -28.36 2.13
N PRO A 259 -28.77 -27.74 1.13
CA PRO A 259 -29.28 -26.52 0.51
C PRO A 259 -30.69 -26.72 -0.06
N VAL A 260 -31.53 -25.70 0.05
CA VAL A 260 -32.90 -25.72 -0.51
C VAL A 260 -32.88 -25.87 -2.03
N LYS A 261 -31.93 -25.21 -2.69
CA LYS A 261 -31.69 -25.32 -4.13
C LYS A 261 -30.18 -25.21 -4.36
N VAL A 262 -29.64 -26.11 -5.16
CA VAL A 262 -28.31 -25.96 -5.76
C VAL A 262 -28.55 -25.46 -7.17
N PHE A 263 -27.95 -24.32 -7.50
CA PHE A 263 -28.13 -23.69 -8.81
C PHE A 263 -27.17 -24.34 -9.81
N SER A 264 -27.70 -25.17 -10.70
CA SER A 264 -26.91 -25.87 -11.72
C SER A 264 -27.67 -25.93 -13.03
N ALA A 265 -26.95 -26.00 -14.14
CA ALA A 265 -27.52 -26.21 -15.45
C ALA A 265 -28.23 -27.58 -15.55
N PRO A 266 -29.51 -27.66 -15.96
CA PRO A 266 -30.20 -28.92 -16.18
C PRO A 266 -29.56 -29.72 -17.32
N THR A 267 -29.27 -31.01 -17.10
CA THR A 267 -28.55 -31.86 -18.07
C THR A 267 -29.23 -31.93 -19.44
N ASN A 268 -30.56 -31.95 -19.48
CA ASN A 268 -31.35 -31.95 -20.71
C ASN A 268 -31.20 -30.64 -21.50
N MET A 269 -31.05 -29.50 -20.83
CA MET A 269 -30.81 -28.21 -21.48
C MET A 269 -29.37 -28.14 -21.99
N VAL A 270 -28.39 -28.56 -21.19
CA VAL A 270 -26.98 -28.61 -21.60
C VAL A 270 -26.80 -29.45 -22.87
N GLU A 271 -27.41 -30.64 -22.92
CA GLU A 271 -27.36 -31.48 -24.11
C GLU A 271 -28.01 -30.82 -25.33
N HIS A 272 -29.12 -30.10 -25.13
CA HIS A 272 -29.76 -29.41 -26.23
C HIS A 272 -28.94 -28.20 -26.74
N VAL A 273 -28.33 -27.43 -25.83
CA VAL A 273 -27.37 -26.37 -26.19
C VAL A 273 -26.20 -26.96 -26.96
N ARG A 274 -25.67 -28.10 -26.53
CA ARG A 274 -24.59 -28.81 -27.21
C ARG A 274 -24.96 -29.10 -28.67
N GLN A 275 -26.19 -29.52 -28.94
CA GLN A 275 -26.66 -29.78 -30.31
C GLN A 275 -26.83 -28.50 -31.14
N LEU A 276 -27.27 -27.39 -30.53
CA LEU A 276 -27.59 -26.15 -31.26
C LEU A 276 -26.38 -25.25 -31.51
N ALA A 277 -25.47 -25.14 -30.53
CA ALA A 277 -24.48 -24.08 -30.47
C ALA A 277 -23.04 -24.56 -30.58
N SER A 278 -22.75 -25.86 -30.43
CA SER A 278 -21.35 -26.32 -30.31
C SER A 278 -20.47 -25.95 -31.50
N ASP A 279 -20.93 -26.24 -32.72
CA ASP A 279 -20.16 -25.96 -33.93
C ASP A 279 -19.93 -24.46 -34.12
N ARG A 280 -20.92 -23.64 -33.73
CA ARG A 280 -20.86 -22.18 -33.83
C ARG A 280 -19.89 -21.60 -32.82
N ILE A 281 -19.93 -22.08 -31.57
CA ILE A 281 -19.00 -21.68 -30.50
C ILE A 281 -17.58 -22.11 -30.87
N TYR A 282 -17.42 -23.34 -31.32
CA TYR A 282 -16.12 -23.87 -31.76
C TYR A 282 -15.54 -23.02 -32.90
N ALA A 283 -16.33 -22.71 -33.93
CA ALA A 283 -15.91 -21.85 -35.04
C ALA A 283 -15.38 -20.49 -34.56
N VAL A 284 -16.08 -19.84 -33.61
CA VAL A 284 -15.64 -18.57 -33.02
C VAL A 284 -14.32 -18.73 -32.24
N PHE A 285 -14.17 -19.80 -31.46
CA PHE A 285 -12.93 -20.03 -30.71
C PHE A 285 -11.76 -20.50 -31.56
N THR A 286 -12.00 -21.01 -32.77
CA THR A 286 -10.94 -21.37 -33.74
C THR A 286 -10.63 -20.28 -34.75
N ASP A 287 -11.42 -19.21 -34.81
CA ASP A 287 -11.13 -18.06 -35.66
C ASP A 287 -10.13 -17.12 -34.96
N TYR A 288 -8.86 -17.25 -35.35
CA TYR A 288 -7.76 -16.48 -34.78
C TYR A 288 -7.73 -15.02 -35.27
N THR A 289 -8.62 -14.60 -36.18
CA THR A 289 -8.75 -13.18 -36.56
C THR A 289 -9.48 -12.36 -35.50
N HIS A 290 -10.16 -13.02 -34.56
CA HIS A 290 -10.85 -12.37 -33.47
C HIS A 290 -9.90 -11.72 -32.44
N ASP A 291 -10.20 -10.48 -32.10
CA ASP A 291 -9.71 -9.80 -30.90
C ASP A 291 -10.65 -10.05 -29.70
N LYS A 292 -10.39 -9.40 -28.55
CA LYS A 292 -11.28 -9.51 -27.38
C LYS A 292 -12.74 -9.16 -27.71
N ILE A 293 -12.97 -7.97 -28.27
CA ILE A 293 -14.31 -7.39 -28.40
C ILE A 293 -15.11 -8.17 -29.44
N SER A 294 -14.53 -8.41 -30.62
CA SER A 294 -15.18 -9.16 -31.69
C SER A 294 -15.50 -10.60 -31.28
N ARG A 295 -14.64 -11.25 -30.49
CA ARG A 295 -14.92 -12.59 -29.93
C ARG A 295 -16.09 -12.56 -28.96
N ASP A 296 -16.08 -11.61 -28.02
CA ASP A 296 -17.12 -11.47 -27.01
C ASP A 296 -18.47 -11.16 -27.65
N GLU A 297 -18.50 -10.30 -28.67
CA GLU A 297 -19.70 -10.00 -29.48
C GLU A 297 -20.19 -11.22 -30.26
N ALA A 298 -19.30 -11.98 -30.89
CA ALA A 298 -19.65 -13.19 -31.65
C ALA A 298 -20.24 -14.27 -30.74
N ILE A 299 -19.61 -14.55 -29.59
CA ILE A 299 -20.15 -15.48 -28.59
C ILE A 299 -21.47 -14.97 -28.03
N ASN A 300 -21.60 -13.67 -27.75
CA ASN A 300 -22.83 -13.09 -27.24
C ASN A 300 -23.98 -13.19 -28.25
N LYS A 301 -23.71 -13.05 -29.55
CA LYS A 301 -24.69 -13.27 -30.61
C LYS A 301 -25.18 -14.73 -30.61
N VAL A 302 -24.26 -15.69 -30.57
CA VAL A 302 -24.62 -17.13 -30.48
C VAL A 302 -25.42 -17.41 -29.21
N ARG A 303 -25.05 -16.78 -28.09
CA ARG A 303 -25.76 -16.88 -26.82
C ARG A 303 -27.21 -16.42 -26.93
N LEU A 304 -27.46 -15.20 -27.40
CA LEU A 304 -28.81 -14.65 -27.49
C LEU A 304 -29.73 -15.50 -28.37
N GLU A 305 -29.24 -15.94 -29.53
CA GLU A 305 -30.01 -16.81 -30.44
C GLU A 305 -30.30 -18.18 -29.80
N THR A 306 -29.34 -18.75 -29.06
CA THR A 306 -29.52 -20.04 -28.37
C THR A 306 -30.48 -19.89 -27.18
N GLU A 307 -30.40 -18.79 -26.43
CA GLU A 307 -31.30 -18.49 -25.32
C GLU A 307 -32.75 -18.35 -25.77
N GLU A 308 -33.00 -17.73 -26.93
CA GLU A 308 -34.35 -17.63 -27.52
C GLU A 308 -34.93 -19.00 -27.85
N GLN A 309 -34.16 -19.86 -28.53
CA GLN A 309 -34.60 -21.22 -28.88
C GLN A 309 -34.82 -22.10 -27.64
N LEU A 310 -33.98 -21.94 -26.61
CA LEU A 310 -34.17 -22.64 -25.34
C LEU A 310 -35.46 -22.22 -24.63
N LYS A 311 -35.82 -20.92 -24.65
CA LYS A 311 -37.05 -20.43 -24.04
C LYS A 311 -38.29 -20.97 -24.76
N GLU A 312 -38.22 -21.15 -26.08
CA GLU A 312 -39.30 -21.77 -26.85
C GLU A 312 -39.49 -23.25 -26.49
N LYS A 313 -38.39 -24.01 -26.38
CA LYS A 313 -38.44 -25.44 -26.08
C LYS A 313 -38.71 -25.76 -24.61
N PHE A 314 -38.21 -24.92 -23.71
CA PHE A 314 -38.34 -25.08 -22.26
C PHE A 314 -38.99 -23.83 -21.64
N PRO A 315 -40.29 -23.58 -21.87
CA PRO A 315 -40.97 -22.38 -21.41
C PRO A 315 -41.09 -22.26 -19.87
N GLN A 316 -40.84 -23.36 -19.15
CA GLN A 316 -40.85 -23.41 -17.67
C GLN A 316 -39.44 -23.24 -17.06
N ALA A 317 -38.41 -23.03 -17.89
CA ALA A 317 -37.04 -22.86 -17.42
C ALA A 317 -36.86 -21.51 -16.73
N GLU A 318 -36.15 -21.50 -15.60
CA GLU A 318 -35.74 -20.25 -14.98
C GLU A 318 -34.67 -19.56 -15.85
N PRO A 319 -34.67 -18.23 -15.99
CA PRO A 319 -33.69 -17.52 -16.82
C PRO A 319 -32.22 -17.86 -16.50
N PHE A 320 -31.91 -18.08 -15.22
CA PHE A 320 -30.59 -18.50 -14.79
C PHE A 320 -30.18 -19.87 -15.36
N GLU A 321 -31.10 -20.84 -15.39
CA GLU A 321 -30.81 -22.20 -15.86
C GLU A 321 -30.49 -22.20 -17.37
N VAL A 322 -31.15 -21.33 -18.13
CA VAL A 322 -30.87 -21.10 -19.56
C VAL A 322 -29.47 -20.54 -19.76
N ILE A 323 -29.13 -19.45 -19.05
CA ILE A 323 -27.82 -18.78 -19.13
C ILE A 323 -26.70 -19.73 -18.71
N GLU A 324 -26.87 -20.43 -17.59
CA GLU A 324 -25.85 -21.33 -17.05
C GLU A 324 -25.62 -22.55 -17.94
N SER A 325 -26.68 -23.04 -18.62
CA SER A 325 -26.54 -24.12 -19.60
C SER A 325 -25.66 -23.70 -20.78
N PHE A 326 -25.84 -22.47 -21.29
CA PHE A 326 -24.97 -21.92 -22.33
C PHE A 326 -23.54 -21.75 -21.85
N ASN A 327 -23.34 -21.16 -20.67
CA ASN A 327 -22.01 -20.94 -20.08
C ASN A 327 -21.25 -22.26 -19.87
N THR A 328 -21.96 -23.31 -19.42
CA THR A 328 -21.38 -24.64 -19.21
C THR A 328 -20.84 -25.22 -20.52
N VAL A 329 -21.65 -25.19 -21.59
CA VAL A 329 -21.23 -25.72 -22.91
C VAL A 329 -20.11 -24.86 -23.51
N SER A 330 -20.20 -23.54 -23.40
CA SER A 330 -19.14 -22.64 -23.88
C SER A 330 -17.81 -22.91 -23.17
N LYS A 331 -17.82 -23.07 -21.83
CA LYS A 331 -16.63 -23.46 -21.05
C LYS A 331 -16.10 -24.82 -21.50
N GLU A 332 -16.98 -25.81 -21.66
CA GLU A 332 -16.59 -27.16 -22.08
C GLU A 332 -15.87 -27.14 -23.43
N ILE A 333 -16.42 -26.46 -24.44
CA ILE A 333 -15.83 -26.36 -25.78
C ILE A 333 -14.48 -25.65 -25.73
N PHE A 334 -14.41 -24.53 -25.00
CA PHE A 334 -13.17 -23.79 -24.83
C PHE A 334 -12.06 -24.64 -24.19
N CYS A 335 -12.38 -25.36 -23.11
CA CYS A 335 -11.42 -26.23 -22.44
C CYS A 335 -11.00 -27.41 -23.33
N ASN A 336 -11.95 -28.04 -24.03
CA ASN A 336 -11.68 -29.16 -24.93
C ASN A 336 -10.78 -28.75 -26.11
N LEU A 337 -10.98 -27.54 -26.66
CA LEU A 337 -10.12 -26.99 -27.70
C LEU A 337 -8.64 -26.99 -27.25
N VAL A 338 -8.37 -26.40 -26.08
CA VAL A 338 -7.01 -26.29 -25.56
C VAL A 338 -6.41 -27.65 -25.19
N LEU A 339 -7.21 -28.55 -24.59
CA LEU A 339 -6.77 -29.88 -24.18
C LEU A 339 -6.42 -30.78 -25.38
N ASN A 340 -7.26 -30.76 -26.42
CA ASN A 340 -7.16 -31.69 -27.56
C ASN A 340 -6.23 -31.16 -28.65
N GLU A 341 -6.28 -29.88 -28.98
CA GLU A 341 -5.58 -29.30 -30.13
C GLU A 341 -4.27 -28.61 -29.76
N TYR A 342 -4.02 -28.38 -28.46
CA TYR A 342 -2.83 -27.66 -27.97
C TYR A 342 -2.69 -26.25 -28.57
N ARG A 343 -3.81 -25.67 -29.04
CA ARG A 343 -3.94 -24.32 -29.59
C ARG A 343 -4.93 -23.52 -28.76
N ARG A 344 -4.69 -22.21 -28.67
CA ARG A 344 -5.51 -21.27 -27.92
C ARG A 344 -6.45 -20.51 -28.85
N CYS A 345 -7.42 -19.81 -28.29
CA CYS A 345 -8.43 -19.09 -29.07
C CYS A 345 -7.91 -17.87 -29.85
N ASP A 346 -6.67 -17.45 -29.61
CA ASP A 346 -5.96 -16.43 -30.37
C ASP A 346 -4.86 -17.02 -31.27
N GLY A 347 -4.87 -18.34 -31.48
CA GLY A 347 -3.93 -19.07 -32.33
C GLY A 347 -2.57 -19.37 -31.68
N ARG A 348 -2.29 -18.86 -30.48
CA ARG A 348 -1.02 -19.09 -29.80
C ARG A 348 -0.86 -20.55 -29.33
N GLU A 349 0.40 -20.92 -29.16
CA GLU A 349 0.79 -22.10 -28.40
C GLU A 349 0.64 -21.87 -26.90
N LEU A 350 0.68 -22.96 -26.13
CA LEU A 350 0.52 -22.96 -24.68
C LEU A 350 1.58 -22.11 -23.97
N THR A 351 2.80 -22.05 -24.50
CA THR A 351 3.94 -21.35 -23.87
C THR A 351 4.19 -19.95 -24.43
N ALA A 352 3.53 -19.56 -25.52
CA ALA A 352 3.82 -18.33 -26.25
C ALA A 352 3.29 -17.06 -25.54
N LEU A 353 4.14 -16.03 -25.49
CA LEU A 353 3.76 -14.68 -25.06
C LEU A 353 2.97 -13.94 -26.15
N ARG A 354 2.13 -12.98 -25.75
CA ARG A 354 1.60 -11.97 -26.68
C ARG A 354 2.71 -11.01 -27.10
N ASN A 355 2.47 -10.25 -28.17
CA ASN A 355 3.34 -9.17 -28.58
C ASN A 355 3.46 -8.12 -27.47
N ILE A 356 4.69 -7.69 -27.18
CA ILE A 356 5.01 -6.71 -26.14
C ILE A 356 5.66 -5.49 -26.79
N SER A 357 5.17 -4.31 -26.46
CA SER A 357 5.82 -3.05 -26.77
C SER A 357 6.01 -2.22 -25.50
N CYS A 358 7.12 -1.49 -25.45
CA CYS A 358 7.50 -0.68 -24.30
C CYS A 358 7.94 0.69 -24.81
N ASN A 359 7.41 1.73 -24.18
CA ASN A 359 7.85 3.11 -24.39
C ASN A 359 8.14 3.73 -23.03
N VAL A 360 9.18 4.56 -22.96
CA VAL A 360 9.54 5.35 -21.77
C VAL A 360 9.60 6.82 -22.12
N ASP A 361 9.64 7.70 -21.13
CA ASP A 361 9.79 9.15 -21.33
C ASP A 361 8.65 9.78 -22.16
N LEU A 362 7.41 9.41 -21.83
CA LEU A 362 6.20 9.79 -22.56
C LEU A 362 5.89 11.28 -22.40
N PHE A 363 6.05 11.81 -21.18
CA PHE A 363 5.66 13.17 -20.84
C PHE A 363 6.78 13.86 -20.07
N LYS A 364 7.25 14.99 -20.62
CA LYS A 364 8.36 15.78 -20.06
C LYS A 364 8.15 16.19 -18.58
N PRO A 365 6.95 16.58 -18.12
CA PRO A 365 6.75 17.00 -16.73
C PRO A 365 6.79 15.85 -15.70
N LEU A 366 6.76 14.58 -16.11
CA LEU A 366 6.82 13.45 -15.19
C LEU A 366 8.28 13.10 -14.88
N HIS A 367 8.59 12.80 -13.61
CA HIS A 367 9.96 12.40 -13.23
C HIS A 367 10.36 11.09 -13.92
N GLY A 368 9.43 10.14 -14.05
CA GLY A 368 9.58 8.97 -14.91
C GLY A 368 8.23 8.49 -15.42
N SER A 369 8.22 7.88 -16.60
CA SER A 369 7.00 7.36 -17.20
C SER A 369 7.30 6.19 -18.13
N ALA A 370 6.37 5.24 -18.19
CA ALA A 370 6.42 4.14 -19.13
C ALA A 370 5.02 3.71 -19.57
N LEU A 371 4.89 3.36 -20.85
CA LEU A 371 3.72 2.67 -21.41
C LEU A 371 4.15 1.24 -21.71
N PHE A 372 3.55 0.28 -21.02
CA PHE A 372 3.78 -1.13 -21.25
C PHE A 372 2.53 -1.76 -21.88
N GLN A 373 2.69 -2.29 -23.09
CA GLN A 373 1.65 -3.05 -23.79
C GLN A 373 2.04 -4.51 -23.85
N ARG A 374 1.10 -5.41 -23.54
CA ARG A 374 1.19 -6.84 -23.83
C ARG A 374 -0.12 -7.33 -24.41
N GLY A 375 -0.15 -7.59 -25.72
CA GLY A 375 -1.39 -7.85 -26.46
C GLY A 375 -2.39 -6.70 -26.31
N GLN A 376 -3.57 -6.97 -25.76
CA GLN A 376 -4.62 -5.97 -25.45
C GLN A 376 -4.67 -5.64 -23.95
N THR A 377 -3.51 -5.62 -23.29
CA THR A 377 -3.36 -5.14 -21.91
C THR A 377 -2.35 -4.02 -21.90
N GLN A 378 -2.81 -2.83 -21.55
CA GLN A 378 -2.05 -1.58 -21.57
C GLN A 378 -2.01 -0.98 -20.18
N VAL A 379 -0.82 -0.65 -19.70
CA VAL A 379 -0.65 0.05 -18.43
C VAL A 379 0.29 1.23 -18.62
N LEU A 380 -0.19 2.40 -18.21
CA LEU A 380 0.62 3.61 -18.05
C LEU A 380 1.15 3.64 -16.62
N CYS A 381 2.46 3.66 -16.47
CA CYS A 381 3.11 3.80 -15.17
C CYS A 381 3.81 5.16 -15.11
N SER A 382 3.60 5.90 -14.02
CA SER A 382 4.32 7.14 -13.72
C SER A 382 5.04 7.02 -12.39
N VAL A 383 6.22 7.63 -12.31
CA VAL A 383 7.00 7.76 -11.07
C VAL A 383 7.00 9.22 -10.66
N THR A 384 6.66 9.45 -9.40
CA THR A 384 6.73 10.75 -8.75
C THR A 384 7.61 10.65 -7.53
N PHE A 385 8.43 11.67 -7.33
CA PHE A 385 9.31 11.81 -6.18
C PHE A 385 8.74 12.88 -5.28
N ASP A 386 8.82 12.65 -3.99
CA ASP A 386 8.34 13.60 -2.99
C ASP A 386 9.22 13.55 -1.74
N SER A 387 9.00 14.47 -0.81
CA SER A 387 9.74 14.55 0.45
C SER A 387 9.62 13.25 1.27
N LEU A 388 10.59 12.99 2.13
CA LEU A 388 10.50 11.85 3.07
C LEU A 388 9.34 12.01 4.06
N GLU A 389 8.86 13.23 4.28
CA GLU A 389 7.72 13.51 5.17
C GLU A 389 6.38 13.07 4.59
N SER A 390 6.27 12.98 3.25
CA SER A 390 5.09 12.48 2.54
C SER A 390 5.07 10.96 2.37
N SER A 391 6.04 10.26 2.97
CA SER A 391 5.99 8.80 3.12
C SER A 391 4.67 8.35 3.76
N ILE A 392 4.21 7.16 3.39
CA ILE A 392 2.99 6.60 3.98
C ILE A 392 3.29 6.25 5.43
N LYS A 393 2.71 7.04 6.35
CA LYS A 393 2.75 6.78 7.78
C LYS A 393 1.70 5.75 8.14
N THR A 394 2.15 4.60 8.65
CA THR A 394 1.25 3.55 9.07
C THR A 394 0.64 3.91 10.42
N ASP A 395 -0.66 3.64 10.61
CA ASP A 395 -1.30 3.87 11.90
C ASP A 395 -0.59 3.05 13.00
N ILE A 396 -0.41 3.68 14.17
CA ILE A 396 0.28 3.14 15.34
C ILE A 396 -0.32 1.79 15.75
N ILE A 397 -1.64 1.62 15.58
CA ILE A 397 -2.33 0.35 15.86
C ILE A 397 -1.91 -0.73 14.88
N THR A 398 -1.88 -0.43 13.58
CA THR A 398 -1.47 -1.38 12.53
C THR A 398 -0.01 -1.77 12.71
N THR A 399 0.86 -0.81 13.05
CA THR A 399 2.27 -1.06 13.38
C THR A 399 2.43 -1.92 14.64
N ALA A 400 1.56 -1.75 15.64
CA ALA A 400 1.59 -2.59 16.84
C ALA A 400 1.13 -4.02 16.55
N LEU A 401 0.04 -4.19 15.79
CA LEU A 401 -0.60 -5.48 15.54
C LEU A 401 0.09 -6.32 14.45
N SER A 402 0.41 -5.71 13.31
CA SER A 402 0.95 -6.42 12.13
C SER A 402 2.43 -6.14 11.90
N GLY A 403 2.94 -5.07 12.49
CA GLY A 403 4.32 -4.67 12.33
C GLY A 403 4.73 -4.02 11.02
N VAL A 404 3.75 -3.63 10.23
CA VAL A 404 3.94 -2.80 9.05
C VAL A 404 4.60 -1.47 9.46
N LYS A 405 5.74 -1.17 8.85
CA LYS A 405 6.48 0.09 9.05
C LYS A 405 6.07 1.11 7.98
N ASP A 406 6.44 2.36 8.23
CA ASP A 406 6.31 3.44 7.26
C ASP A 406 7.01 3.08 5.93
N LYS A 407 6.41 3.53 4.83
CA LYS A 407 6.82 3.18 3.48
C LYS A 407 7.26 4.42 2.71
N ASN A 408 8.54 4.43 2.32
CA ASN A 408 9.09 5.43 1.41
C ASN A 408 8.95 5.01 -0.06
N PHE A 409 8.49 3.78 -0.32
CA PHE A 409 8.12 3.30 -1.64
C PHE A 409 6.69 2.79 -1.59
N MET A 410 5.83 3.30 -2.47
CA MET A 410 4.45 2.88 -2.60
C MET A 410 4.05 2.76 -4.06
N LEU A 411 3.15 1.82 -4.34
CA LEU A 411 2.54 1.67 -5.65
C LEU A 411 1.02 1.78 -5.54
N HIS A 412 0.45 2.78 -6.22
CA HIS A 412 -0.98 2.90 -6.41
C HIS A 412 -1.37 2.34 -7.77
N TYR A 413 -2.39 1.49 -7.76
CA TYR A 413 -2.90 0.83 -8.95
C TYR A 413 -4.36 1.25 -9.12
N GLU A 414 -4.72 1.63 -10.34
CA GLU A 414 -6.06 2.04 -10.71
C GLU A 414 -6.54 1.21 -11.90
N PHE A 415 -7.76 0.70 -11.81
CA PHE A 415 -8.43 -0.04 -12.88
C PHE A 415 -9.74 0.68 -13.22
N PRO A 416 -9.64 1.77 -13.99
CA PRO A 416 -10.80 2.52 -14.42
C PRO A 416 -11.70 1.68 -15.35
N PRO A 417 -13.02 1.91 -15.33
CA PRO A 417 -13.99 1.05 -16.02
C PRO A 417 -13.90 1.16 -17.55
N TYR A 418 -13.34 2.26 -18.08
CA TYR A 418 -13.08 2.39 -19.51
C TYR A 418 -12.09 1.34 -20.04
N ALA A 419 -11.21 0.79 -19.19
CA ALA A 419 -10.23 -0.22 -19.61
C ALA A 419 -10.87 -1.58 -19.97
N THR A 420 -12.12 -1.79 -19.60
CA THR A 420 -12.95 -2.93 -20.03
C THR A 420 -14.17 -2.50 -20.84
N ASN A 421 -14.26 -1.23 -21.25
CA ASN A 421 -15.44 -0.64 -21.91
C ASN A 421 -16.73 -0.78 -21.07
N GLU A 422 -16.62 -0.60 -19.76
CA GLU A 422 -17.74 -0.66 -18.81
C GLU A 422 -18.02 0.70 -18.16
N ILE A 423 -19.12 0.80 -17.42
CA ILE A 423 -19.44 1.94 -16.56
C ILE A 423 -19.34 1.48 -15.11
N GLY A 424 -18.60 2.22 -14.29
CA GLY A 424 -18.37 1.89 -12.89
C GLY A 424 -18.39 3.13 -12.00
N LYS A 425 -18.50 2.91 -10.68
CA LYS A 425 -18.34 3.99 -9.71
C LYS A 425 -16.86 4.38 -9.65
N MET A 426 -16.58 5.65 -9.95
CA MET A 426 -15.25 6.23 -9.78
C MET A 426 -15.11 6.78 -8.36
N GLY A 427 -13.99 6.45 -7.71
CA GLY A 427 -13.66 6.92 -6.36
C GLY A 427 -14.14 6.00 -5.23
N GLY A 428 -13.38 6.01 -4.14
CA GLY A 428 -13.59 5.14 -2.98
C GLY A 428 -12.63 3.96 -2.92
N LEU A 429 -12.86 3.09 -1.94
CA LEU A 429 -11.95 2.00 -1.61
C LEU A 429 -12.30 0.73 -2.41
N ASN A 430 -11.48 0.38 -3.39
CA ASN A 430 -11.64 -0.84 -4.17
C ASN A 430 -10.66 -1.94 -3.69
N ARG A 431 -11.21 -3.00 -3.11
CA ARG A 431 -10.40 -4.12 -2.58
C ARG A 431 -9.54 -4.79 -3.67
N ARG A 432 -10.02 -4.87 -4.91
CA ARG A 432 -9.29 -5.52 -6.02
C ARG A 432 -8.10 -4.68 -6.46
N GLU A 433 -8.30 -3.38 -6.63
CA GLU A 433 -7.23 -2.44 -7.01
C GLU A 433 -6.13 -2.42 -5.95
N LEU A 434 -6.50 -2.33 -4.68
CA LEU A 434 -5.52 -2.37 -3.58
C LEU A 434 -4.73 -3.68 -3.57
N GLY A 435 -5.40 -4.82 -3.78
CA GLY A 435 -4.74 -6.12 -3.88
C GLY A 435 -3.76 -6.23 -5.05
N HIS A 436 -4.10 -5.68 -6.22
CA HIS A 436 -3.22 -5.65 -7.39
C HIS A 436 -2.04 -4.68 -7.19
N GLY A 437 -2.29 -3.50 -6.62
CA GLY A 437 -1.27 -2.52 -6.27
C GLY A 437 -0.25 -3.10 -5.28
N ALA A 438 -0.73 -3.74 -4.21
CA ALA A 438 0.13 -4.40 -3.23
C ALA A 438 0.97 -5.54 -3.85
N LEU A 439 0.41 -6.30 -4.81
CA LEU A 439 1.17 -7.35 -5.50
C LEU A 439 2.30 -6.75 -6.37
N ALA A 440 2.00 -5.70 -7.14
CA ALA A 440 3.01 -5.02 -7.95
C ALA A 440 4.06 -4.29 -7.09
N GLU A 441 3.64 -3.69 -5.97
CA GLU A 441 4.55 -3.09 -4.97
C GLU A 441 5.52 -4.14 -4.42
N LYS A 442 5.01 -5.30 -3.97
CA LYS A 442 5.82 -6.43 -3.47
C LYS A 442 6.79 -6.94 -4.54
N ALA A 443 6.39 -6.94 -5.80
CA ALA A 443 7.25 -7.38 -6.90
C ALA A 443 8.45 -6.45 -7.13
N LEU A 444 8.26 -5.13 -6.98
CA LEU A 444 9.29 -4.13 -7.23
C LEU A 444 10.14 -3.80 -6.00
N ARG A 445 9.58 -3.87 -4.79
CA ARG A 445 10.24 -3.49 -3.54
C ARG A 445 11.66 -4.08 -3.36
N PRO A 446 11.93 -5.36 -3.66
CA PRO A 446 13.26 -5.96 -3.48
C PRO A 446 14.37 -5.34 -4.33
N VAL A 447 14.02 -4.64 -5.43
CA VAL A 447 15.00 -3.97 -6.29
C VAL A 447 15.14 -2.48 -6.00
N ILE A 448 14.31 -1.92 -5.10
CA ILE A 448 14.37 -0.51 -4.71
C ILE A 448 15.56 -0.26 -3.78
N PRO A 449 16.36 0.79 -4.01
CA PRO A 449 17.44 1.17 -3.11
C PRO A 449 16.92 1.58 -1.72
N LYS A 450 17.60 1.15 -0.65
CA LYS A 450 17.22 1.46 0.74
C LYS A 450 17.44 2.94 1.10
N ASP A 451 18.56 3.51 0.67
CA ASP A 451 19.00 4.87 1.02
C ASP A 451 18.72 5.87 -0.11
N PHE A 452 17.49 5.89 -0.63
CA PHE A 452 17.09 6.88 -1.63
C PHE A 452 16.61 8.17 -0.94
N PRO A 453 17.03 9.37 -1.39
CA PRO A 453 16.76 10.63 -0.69
C PRO A 453 15.31 11.10 -0.76
N PHE A 454 14.44 10.37 -1.45
CA PHE A 454 13.06 10.75 -1.72
C PHE A 454 12.10 9.61 -1.44
N THR A 455 10.84 9.96 -1.16
CA THR A 455 9.72 9.04 -1.27
C THR A 455 9.44 8.79 -2.76
N ILE A 456 9.26 7.52 -3.13
CA ILE A 456 9.00 7.08 -4.50
C ILE A 456 7.56 6.59 -4.59
N ARG A 457 6.73 7.34 -5.33
CA ARG A 457 5.38 6.92 -5.70
C ARG A 457 5.37 6.38 -7.11
N VAL A 458 4.95 5.14 -7.28
CA VAL A 458 4.58 4.60 -8.59
C VAL A 458 3.06 4.65 -8.71
N THR A 459 2.53 5.24 -9.76
CA THR A 459 1.10 5.15 -10.11
C THR A 459 0.98 4.30 -11.36
N SER A 460 0.11 3.29 -11.35
CA SER A 460 -0.15 2.38 -12.47
C SER A 460 -1.61 2.46 -12.86
N GLU A 461 -1.86 3.04 -14.03
CA GLU A 461 -3.20 3.24 -14.59
C GLU A 461 -3.41 2.22 -15.71
N VAL A 462 -4.37 1.32 -15.52
CA VAL A 462 -4.73 0.35 -16.57
C VAL A 462 -5.58 1.06 -17.62
N LEU A 463 -5.08 1.15 -18.84
CA LEU A 463 -5.78 1.79 -19.96
C LEU A 463 -6.58 0.78 -20.79
N GLU A 464 -6.07 -0.45 -20.89
CA GLU A 464 -6.74 -1.57 -21.55
C GLU A 464 -6.50 -2.85 -20.73
N SER A 465 -7.51 -3.71 -20.62
CA SER A 465 -7.37 -4.99 -19.92
C SER A 465 -7.92 -6.17 -20.70
N ASN A 466 -7.01 -7.08 -21.06
CA ASN A 466 -7.30 -8.42 -21.54
C ASN A 466 -6.39 -9.46 -20.89
N GLY A 467 -6.10 -9.30 -19.59
CA GLY A 467 -5.38 -10.29 -18.78
C GLY A 467 -4.09 -9.77 -18.15
N SER A 468 -3.92 -10.06 -16.85
CA SER A 468 -2.70 -9.79 -16.09
C SER A 468 -2.22 -8.33 -16.05
N SER A 469 -3.16 -7.39 -15.87
CA SER A 469 -2.83 -5.96 -15.70
C SER A 469 -1.90 -5.70 -14.52
N SER A 470 -2.01 -6.45 -13.42
CA SER A 470 -1.11 -6.32 -12.27
C SER A 470 0.35 -6.67 -12.59
N MET A 471 0.59 -7.67 -13.45
CA MET A 471 1.95 -7.99 -13.90
C MET A 471 2.47 -6.99 -14.93
N ALA A 472 1.59 -6.44 -15.77
CA ALA A 472 1.92 -5.32 -16.63
C ALA A 472 2.32 -4.07 -15.81
N SER A 473 1.67 -3.82 -14.65
CA SER A 473 2.07 -2.76 -13.71
C SER A 473 3.45 -2.99 -13.10
N ALA A 474 3.83 -4.23 -12.79
CA ALA A 474 5.19 -4.53 -12.34
C ALA A 474 6.23 -4.25 -13.44
N CYS A 475 5.95 -4.67 -14.69
CA CYS A 475 6.83 -4.38 -15.83
C CYS A 475 6.93 -2.88 -16.12
N GLY A 476 5.80 -2.18 -16.24
CA GLY A 476 5.74 -0.74 -16.49
C GLY A 476 6.36 0.07 -15.35
N GLY A 477 6.13 -0.33 -14.10
CA GLY A 477 6.76 0.27 -12.93
C GLY A 477 8.27 0.12 -12.95
N SER A 478 8.80 -1.06 -13.31
CA SER A 478 10.25 -1.27 -13.48
C SER A 478 10.84 -0.34 -14.54
N LEU A 479 10.17 -0.17 -15.68
CA LEU A 479 10.61 0.73 -16.75
C LEU A 479 10.57 2.20 -16.32
N ALA A 480 9.48 2.63 -15.68
CA ALA A 480 9.29 4.00 -15.23
C ALA A 480 10.29 4.39 -14.12
N LEU A 481 10.66 3.44 -13.24
CA LEU A 481 11.70 3.64 -12.23
C LEU A 481 13.09 3.85 -12.86
N MET A 482 13.43 3.06 -13.89
CA MET A 482 14.67 3.25 -14.65
C MET A 482 14.67 4.59 -15.40
N ASP A 483 13.55 4.96 -16.02
CA ASP A 483 13.36 6.24 -16.69
C ASP A 483 13.47 7.43 -15.73
N ALA A 484 13.04 7.26 -14.48
CA ALA A 484 13.17 8.28 -13.43
C ALA A 484 14.59 8.43 -12.87
N GLY A 485 15.53 7.56 -13.25
CA GLY A 485 16.88 7.53 -12.68
C GLY A 485 16.93 6.94 -11.26
N VAL A 486 15.94 6.13 -10.87
CA VAL A 486 16.05 5.35 -9.62
C VAL A 486 17.06 4.22 -9.85
N PRO A 487 18.12 4.11 -9.04
CA PRO A 487 19.15 3.09 -9.20
C PRO A 487 18.66 1.73 -8.69
N ILE A 488 17.67 1.15 -9.38
CA ILE A 488 17.17 -0.19 -9.05
C ILE A 488 18.22 -1.25 -9.35
N SER A 489 18.31 -2.28 -8.51
CA SER A 489 19.36 -3.29 -8.61
C SER A 489 19.26 -4.18 -9.86
N SER A 490 18.05 -4.38 -10.39
CA SER A 490 17.76 -5.10 -11.62
C SER A 490 16.35 -4.77 -12.14
N ALA A 491 16.12 -4.94 -13.44
CA ALA A 491 14.77 -4.96 -14.01
C ALA A 491 13.94 -6.11 -13.43
N VAL A 492 12.64 -5.86 -13.25
CA VAL A 492 11.64 -6.83 -12.78
C VAL A 492 10.53 -6.96 -13.82
N ALA A 493 10.16 -8.19 -14.15
CA ALA A 493 9.01 -8.48 -14.99
C ALA A 493 8.07 -9.48 -14.31
N GLY A 494 6.81 -9.49 -14.75
CA GLY A 494 5.79 -10.42 -14.29
C GLY A 494 5.02 -11.08 -15.42
N VAL A 495 4.49 -12.27 -15.14
CA VAL A 495 3.64 -13.04 -16.06
C VAL A 495 2.54 -13.76 -15.29
N ALA A 496 1.38 -13.92 -15.90
CA ALA A 496 0.33 -14.81 -15.39
C ALA A 496 0.34 -16.12 -16.17
N ILE A 497 0.26 -17.23 -15.45
CA ILE A 497 0.10 -18.58 -15.95
C ILE A 497 -1.31 -19.06 -15.60
N GLY A 498 -2.03 -19.61 -16.57
CA GLY A 498 -3.31 -20.26 -16.35
C GLY A 498 -3.21 -21.76 -16.38
N LEU A 499 -4.32 -22.40 -16.01
CA LEU A 499 -4.49 -23.84 -16.08
C LEU A 499 -5.85 -24.16 -16.70
N ILE A 500 -5.87 -25.10 -17.63
CA ILE A 500 -7.08 -25.81 -18.02
C ILE A 500 -6.89 -27.26 -17.67
N SER A 501 -7.81 -27.83 -16.91
CA SER A 501 -7.72 -29.19 -16.44
C SER A 501 -8.98 -29.99 -16.72
N LYS A 502 -8.81 -31.30 -16.87
CA LYS A 502 -9.88 -32.29 -16.93
C LYS A 502 -9.87 -33.10 -15.64
N VAL A 503 -10.85 -32.84 -14.79
CA VAL A 503 -11.04 -33.54 -13.51
C VAL A 503 -11.87 -34.80 -13.70
N ASN A 504 -11.60 -35.81 -12.88
CA ASN A 504 -12.39 -37.04 -12.85
C ASN A 504 -13.76 -36.75 -12.17
N PRO A 505 -14.91 -37.03 -12.82
CA PRO A 505 -16.24 -36.83 -12.22
C PRO A 505 -16.45 -37.59 -10.91
N ASP A 506 -15.88 -38.79 -10.79
CA ASP A 506 -16.01 -39.66 -9.61
C ASP A 506 -15.07 -39.25 -8.47
N LYS A 507 -13.98 -38.56 -8.81
CA LYS A 507 -12.96 -38.05 -7.88
C LYS A 507 -12.54 -36.64 -8.29
N PRO A 508 -13.29 -35.60 -7.87
CA PRO A 508 -13.01 -34.21 -8.25
C PRO A 508 -11.63 -33.68 -7.79
N SER A 509 -10.95 -34.40 -6.89
CA SER A 509 -9.59 -34.11 -6.43
C SER A 509 -8.50 -34.69 -7.34
N GLU A 510 -8.86 -35.49 -8.34
CA GLU A 510 -7.94 -36.17 -9.24
C GLU A 510 -8.00 -35.55 -10.65
N MET A 511 -6.85 -35.06 -11.10
CA MET A 511 -6.67 -34.40 -12.39
C MET A 511 -6.20 -35.44 -13.41
N THR A 512 -7.01 -35.71 -14.44
CA THR A 512 -6.70 -36.71 -15.48
C THR A 512 -5.79 -36.15 -16.56
N ASP A 513 -6.03 -34.91 -16.98
CA ASP A 513 -5.22 -34.21 -17.97
C ASP A 513 -5.22 -32.70 -17.70
N TYR A 514 -4.17 -31.99 -18.11
CA TYR A 514 -4.08 -30.53 -17.94
C TYR A 514 -3.13 -29.84 -18.92
N ARG A 515 -3.36 -28.54 -19.16
CA ARG A 515 -2.48 -27.65 -19.92
C ARG A 515 -2.20 -26.38 -19.15
N LEU A 516 -0.92 -26.00 -19.07
CA LEU A 516 -0.48 -24.71 -18.52
C LEU A 516 -0.37 -23.68 -19.63
N LEU A 517 -0.94 -22.49 -19.39
CA LEU A 517 -1.03 -21.42 -20.38
C LEU A 517 -0.18 -20.23 -19.96
N THR A 518 0.83 -19.87 -20.75
CA THR A 518 1.63 -18.66 -20.52
C THR A 518 0.89 -17.42 -21.02
N ASP A 519 0.91 -16.37 -20.21
CA ASP A 519 0.40 -15.04 -20.56
C ASP A 519 -1.07 -15.09 -20.99
N ILE A 520 -1.90 -15.44 -20.00
CA ILE A 520 -3.33 -15.68 -20.20
C ILE A 520 -4.13 -14.43 -20.56
N LEU A 521 -5.15 -14.66 -21.38
CA LEU A 521 -6.22 -13.73 -21.70
C LEU A 521 -7.24 -13.64 -20.55
N GLY A 522 -8.11 -12.62 -20.58
CA GLY A 522 -9.21 -12.52 -19.61
C GLY A 522 -10.18 -13.70 -19.67
N ILE A 523 -10.46 -14.21 -20.88
CA ILE A 523 -11.30 -15.40 -21.09
C ILE A 523 -10.65 -16.69 -20.57
N GLU A 524 -9.33 -16.83 -20.72
CA GLU A 524 -8.57 -17.98 -20.23
C GLU A 524 -8.47 -18.00 -18.70
N ASP A 525 -8.42 -16.83 -18.06
CA ASP A 525 -8.60 -16.70 -16.62
C ASP A 525 -10.03 -17.14 -16.25
N TYR A 526 -11.06 -16.48 -16.79
CA TYR A 526 -12.47 -16.73 -16.42
C TYR A 526 -12.90 -18.19 -16.58
N LEU A 527 -12.57 -18.81 -17.71
CA LEU A 527 -12.94 -20.20 -18.02
C LEU A 527 -11.95 -21.22 -17.45
N GLY A 528 -10.71 -20.82 -17.16
CA GLY A 528 -9.67 -21.68 -16.60
C GLY A 528 -9.85 -21.97 -15.12
N ASP A 529 -8.91 -22.76 -14.60
CA ASP A 529 -8.95 -23.34 -13.26
C ASP A 529 -7.93 -22.68 -12.30
N MET A 530 -7.07 -21.80 -12.81
CA MET A 530 -6.02 -21.13 -12.04
C MET A 530 -5.62 -19.78 -12.69
N ASP A 531 -5.34 -18.77 -11.87
CA ASP A 531 -4.64 -17.54 -12.22
C ASP A 531 -3.38 -17.41 -11.34
N PHE A 532 -2.23 -17.75 -11.92
CA PHE A 532 -0.95 -17.83 -11.24
C PHE A 532 -0.01 -16.72 -11.69
N LYS A 533 0.17 -15.71 -10.84
CA LYS A 533 1.00 -14.53 -11.12
C LYS A 533 2.36 -14.69 -10.48
N LEU A 534 3.42 -14.59 -11.27
CA LEU A 534 4.80 -14.62 -10.80
C LEU A 534 5.56 -13.42 -11.34
N ALA A 535 6.30 -12.74 -10.45
CA ALA A 535 7.19 -11.64 -10.80
C ALA A 535 8.60 -11.84 -10.23
N GLY A 536 9.59 -11.23 -10.87
CA GLY A 536 10.97 -11.27 -10.40
C GLY A 536 11.97 -10.70 -11.39
N THR A 537 13.24 -10.85 -11.03
CA THR A 537 14.37 -10.49 -11.91
C THR A 537 14.76 -11.69 -12.78
N ASN A 538 15.82 -11.56 -13.57
CA ASN A 538 16.42 -12.68 -14.30
C ASN A 538 17.05 -13.74 -13.37
N LYS A 539 17.40 -13.38 -12.13
CA LYS A 539 18.07 -14.25 -11.14
C LYS A 539 17.09 -14.99 -10.22
N GLY A 540 16.00 -14.34 -9.81
CA GLY A 540 15.13 -14.85 -8.76
C GLY A 540 13.69 -14.38 -8.85
N ILE A 541 12.91 -14.78 -7.85
CA ILE A 541 11.49 -14.46 -7.69
C ILE A 541 11.38 -13.35 -6.64
N THR A 542 10.55 -12.34 -6.92
CA THR A 542 10.27 -11.24 -5.98
C THR A 542 8.85 -11.27 -5.42
N ALA A 543 7.89 -11.74 -6.20
CA ALA A 543 6.52 -11.92 -5.74
C ALA A 543 5.82 -13.06 -6.47
N LEU A 544 4.87 -13.69 -5.79
CA LEU A 544 4.01 -14.73 -6.35
C LEU A 544 2.63 -14.65 -5.73
N GLN A 545 1.59 -14.80 -6.55
CA GLN A 545 0.21 -14.87 -6.11
C GLN A 545 -0.51 -15.90 -6.97
N ALA A 546 -0.98 -16.98 -6.36
CA ALA A 546 -1.73 -18.04 -7.03
C ALA A 546 -3.16 -18.07 -6.51
N ASP A 547 -4.11 -17.83 -7.42
CA ASP A 547 -5.55 -17.99 -7.19
C ASP A 547 -6.02 -19.26 -7.91
N VAL A 548 -6.42 -20.28 -7.14
CA VAL A 548 -6.89 -21.56 -7.68
C VAL A 548 -8.41 -21.56 -7.62
N LYS A 549 -9.08 -21.95 -8.71
CA LYS A 549 -10.55 -21.96 -8.79
C LYS A 549 -11.18 -23.34 -8.58
N ILE A 550 -10.35 -24.38 -8.66
CA ILE A 550 -10.72 -25.77 -8.36
C ILE A 550 -10.32 -26.12 -6.91
N PRO A 551 -10.80 -27.24 -6.33
CA PRO A 551 -10.52 -27.60 -4.93
C PRO A 551 -9.08 -28.08 -4.70
N GLY A 552 -8.11 -27.24 -5.03
CA GLY A 552 -6.67 -27.43 -4.88
C GLY A 552 -5.97 -27.98 -6.12
N LEU A 553 -4.66 -27.74 -6.19
CA LEU A 553 -3.77 -28.20 -7.26
C LEU A 553 -2.70 -29.16 -6.75
N PRO A 554 -2.34 -30.19 -7.53
CA PRO A 554 -1.20 -31.03 -7.20
C PRO A 554 0.09 -30.21 -7.18
N LEU A 555 0.98 -30.49 -6.22
CA LEU A 555 2.28 -29.82 -6.12
C LEU A 555 3.06 -29.86 -7.44
N LYS A 556 2.98 -30.96 -8.19
CA LYS A 556 3.64 -31.10 -9.51
C LYS A 556 3.24 -29.98 -10.47
N VAL A 557 1.95 -29.69 -10.59
CA VAL A 557 1.43 -28.64 -11.49
C VAL A 557 1.95 -27.26 -11.08
N VAL A 558 1.99 -26.99 -9.77
CA VAL A 558 2.54 -25.73 -9.24
C VAL A 558 4.02 -25.57 -9.57
N MET A 559 4.82 -26.63 -9.45
CA MET A 559 6.25 -26.59 -9.79
C MET A 559 6.48 -26.34 -11.28
N GLU A 560 5.71 -27.00 -12.15
CA GLU A 560 5.76 -26.79 -13.60
C GLU A 560 5.33 -25.36 -13.98
N ALA A 561 4.29 -24.81 -13.34
CA ALA A 561 3.85 -23.43 -13.54
C ALA A 561 4.95 -22.42 -13.16
N ILE A 562 5.66 -22.62 -12.05
CA ILE A 562 6.80 -21.76 -11.64
C ILE A 562 7.91 -21.81 -12.70
N GLN A 563 8.23 -23.00 -13.22
CA GLN A 563 9.26 -23.17 -14.24
C GLN A 563 8.86 -22.45 -15.54
N GLN A 564 7.64 -22.67 -16.03
CA GLN A 564 7.12 -22.04 -17.25
C GLN A 564 7.06 -20.51 -17.10
N ALA A 565 6.61 -20.00 -15.95
CA ALA A 565 6.63 -18.58 -15.64
C ALA A 565 8.04 -17.99 -15.63
N THR A 566 9.04 -18.74 -15.14
CA THR A 566 10.43 -18.27 -15.08
C THR A 566 11.03 -18.08 -16.47
N VAL A 567 10.73 -18.96 -17.42
CA VAL A 567 11.14 -18.83 -18.83
C VAL A 567 10.47 -17.60 -19.46
N ALA A 568 9.14 -17.50 -19.35
CA ALA A 568 8.38 -16.38 -19.91
C ALA A 568 8.81 -15.02 -19.33
N LYS A 569 9.05 -14.95 -18.02
CA LYS A 569 9.60 -13.76 -17.35
C LYS A 569 10.93 -13.31 -17.96
N ARG A 570 11.82 -14.25 -18.27
CA ARG A 570 13.12 -13.94 -18.88
C ARG A 570 12.97 -13.37 -20.28
N GLU A 571 12.03 -13.90 -21.07
CA GLU A 571 11.72 -13.38 -22.41
C GLU A 571 11.16 -11.95 -22.34
N ILE A 572 10.22 -11.68 -21.42
CA ILE A 572 9.67 -10.33 -21.18
C ILE A 572 10.77 -9.35 -20.79
N LEU A 573 11.65 -9.73 -19.86
CA LEU A 573 12.81 -8.91 -19.47
C LEU A 573 13.72 -8.62 -20.68
N GLY A 574 13.94 -9.61 -21.55
CA GLY A 574 14.70 -9.44 -22.79
C GLY A 574 14.10 -8.38 -23.72
N ILE A 575 12.77 -8.32 -23.81
CA ILE A 575 12.07 -7.29 -24.60
C ILE A 575 12.14 -5.91 -23.92
N MET A 576 11.88 -5.85 -22.61
CA MET A 576 11.98 -4.61 -21.82
C MET A 576 13.37 -3.98 -21.92
N ASN A 577 14.43 -4.79 -21.82
CA ASN A 577 15.82 -4.33 -21.89
C ASN A 577 16.19 -3.72 -23.26
N LYS A 578 15.45 -4.03 -24.34
CA LYS A 578 15.63 -3.36 -25.64
C LYS A 578 15.15 -1.90 -25.60
N CYS A 579 14.22 -1.57 -24.71
CA CYS A 579 13.71 -0.21 -24.51
C CYS A 579 14.61 0.58 -23.55
N ILE A 580 14.86 0.03 -22.35
CA ILE A 580 15.79 0.61 -21.37
C ILE A 580 16.41 -0.53 -20.56
N ALA A 581 17.75 -0.66 -20.63
CA ALA A 581 18.48 -1.76 -19.99
C ALA A 581 19.06 -1.40 -18.61
N LYS A 582 19.30 -0.10 -18.38
CA LYS A 582 19.87 0.44 -17.13
C LYS A 582 19.11 1.71 -16.73
N PRO A 583 19.02 2.03 -15.43
CA PRO A 583 18.53 3.33 -14.99
C PRO A 583 19.28 4.48 -15.67
N ARG A 584 18.59 5.61 -15.88
CA ARG A 584 19.24 6.84 -16.32
C ARG A 584 20.30 7.26 -15.31
N GLU A 585 21.42 7.79 -15.80
CA GLU A 585 22.58 8.17 -14.96
C GLU A 585 22.26 9.35 -14.05
N ALA A 586 21.39 10.25 -14.51
CA ALA A 586 20.86 11.35 -13.73
C ALA A 586 19.32 11.34 -13.76
N ARG A 587 18.72 11.90 -12.71
CA ARG A 587 17.29 12.24 -12.68
C ARG A 587 17.02 13.31 -13.77
N LYS A 588 15.77 13.37 -14.23
CA LYS A 588 15.34 14.38 -15.20
C LYS A 588 15.45 15.80 -14.64
N GLU A 589 15.55 16.80 -15.51
CA GLU A 589 15.72 18.22 -15.15
C GLU A 589 14.56 18.78 -14.29
N ASN A 590 13.36 18.23 -14.46
CA ASN A 590 12.17 18.56 -13.67
C ASN A 590 12.09 17.83 -12.32
N GLY A 591 13.09 17.02 -11.97
CA GLY A 591 13.12 16.29 -10.69
C GLY A 591 13.23 17.21 -9.47
N PRO A 592 12.90 16.71 -8.29
CA PRO A 592 12.97 17.50 -7.07
C PRO A 592 14.42 17.76 -6.65
N VAL A 593 14.60 18.86 -5.94
CA VAL A 593 15.90 19.32 -5.42
C VAL A 593 15.83 19.39 -3.91
N VAL A 594 16.91 18.98 -3.24
CA VAL A 594 17.09 19.16 -1.79
C VAL A 594 18.28 20.06 -1.57
N GLU A 595 18.07 21.14 -0.85
CA GLU A 595 19.13 22.05 -0.45
C GLU A 595 19.05 22.35 1.05
N ASN A 596 20.22 22.43 1.67
CA ASN A 596 20.33 22.81 3.07
C ASN A 596 20.55 24.32 3.16
N VAL A 597 19.64 25.00 3.86
CA VAL A 597 19.74 26.42 4.17
C VAL A 597 20.21 26.57 5.60
N ARG A 598 21.31 27.32 5.77
CA ARG A 598 21.82 27.69 7.09
C ARG A 598 21.22 29.03 7.53
N VAL A 599 20.45 28.99 8.61
CA VAL A 599 19.80 30.12 9.25
C VAL A 599 20.44 30.31 10.64
N PRO A 600 21.19 31.41 10.87
CA PRO A 600 21.78 31.69 12.17
C PRO A 600 20.75 31.69 13.31
N VAL A 601 21.14 31.26 14.50
CA VAL A 601 20.25 31.19 15.68
C VAL A 601 19.54 32.52 15.97
N SER A 602 20.23 33.65 15.75
CA SER A 602 19.67 35.00 15.90
C SER A 602 18.48 35.29 14.98
N ARG A 603 18.44 34.66 13.80
CA ARG A 603 17.40 34.86 12.76
C ARG A 603 16.35 33.76 12.76
N ARG A 604 16.60 32.63 13.43
CA ARG A 604 15.70 31.47 13.46
C ARG A 604 14.27 31.83 13.90
N ALA A 605 14.11 32.65 14.94
CA ALA A 605 12.79 33.05 15.42
C ALA A 605 11.97 33.82 14.36
N ARG A 606 12.63 34.67 13.56
CA ARG A 606 12.01 35.40 12.44
C ARG A 606 11.75 34.47 11.25
N PHE A 607 12.70 33.60 10.94
CA PHE A 607 12.59 32.61 9.87
C PHE A 607 11.40 31.67 10.08
N VAL A 608 11.30 31.07 11.27
CA VAL A 608 10.19 30.16 11.63
C VAL A 608 8.87 30.92 11.77
N GLY A 609 8.93 32.13 12.33
CA GLY A 609 7.78 32.96 12.65
C GLY A 609 6.97 32.43 13.85
N PRO A 610 6.01 33.21 14.36
CA PRO A 610 5.18 32.82 15.50
C PRO A 610 4.44 31.49 15.22
N GLY A 611 4.71 30.46 16.04
CA GLY A 611 4.08 29.14 15.89
C GLY A 611 4.37 28.42 14.57
N GLY A 612 5.44 28.78 13.84
CA GLY A 612 5.77 28.20 12.54
C GLY A 612 4.99 28.80 11.36
N TYR A 613 4.36 29.97 11.55
CA TYR A 613 3.54 30.61 10.52
C TYR A 613 4.28 30.84 9.19
N ASN A 614 5.53 31.32 9.25
CA ASN A 614 6.29 31.63 8.03
C ASN A 614 6.65 30.37 7.25
N LEU A 615 7.00 29.28 7.95
CA LEU A 615 7.25 27.98 7.30
C LEU A 615 5.98 27.45 6.63
N ARG A 616 4.83 27.46 7.32
CA ARG A 616 3.56 27.02 6.74
C ARG A 616 3.16 27.85 5.53
N ARG A 617 3.38 29.18 5.60
CA ARG A 617 3.13 30.10 4.50
C ARG A 617 4.04 29.79 3.30
N LEU A 618 5.34 29.60 3.54
CA LEU A 618 6.31 29.24 2.51
C LEU A 618 5.92 27.92 1.82
N GLN A 619 5.62 26.88 2.60
CA GLN A 619 5.16 25.58 2.08
C GLN A 619 3.87 25.72 1.25
N ALA A 620 2.90 26.52 1.72
CA ALA A 620 1.63 26.71 1.02
C ALA A 620 1.76 27.55 -0.27
N GLN A 621 2.69 28.50 -0.33
CA GLN A 621 2.87 29.37 -1.49
C GLN A 621 3.73 28.73 -2.59
N THR A 622 4.79 28.02 -2.20
CA THR A 622 5.80 27.47 -3.14
C THR A 622 5.67 25.97 -3.35
N GLY A 623 4.94 25.26 -2.48
CA GLY A 623 4.83 23.80 -2.51
C GLY A 623 6.09 23.06 -2.01
N VAL A 624 7.08 23.76 -1.46
CA VAL A 624 8.26 23.14 -0.86
C VAL A 624 7.92 22.52 0.50
N THR A 625 8.75 21.59 0.95
CA THR A 625 8.70 21.03 2.31
C THR A 625 9.97 21.40 3.06
N ILE A 626 9.84 21.95 4.27
CA ILE A 626 10.99 22.36 5.09
C ILE A 626 10.99 21.56 6.38
N SER A 627 12.13 20.92 6.64
CA SER A 627 12.40 20.21 7.88
C SER A 627 13.62 20.78 8.58
N GLN A 628 13.57 20.83 9.91
CA GLN A 628 14.71 21.26 10.71
C GLN A 628 15.65 20.07 10.92
N VAL A 629 16.92 20.20 10.52
CA VAL A 629 17.95 19.16 10.68
C VAL A 629 18.72 19.36 11.98
N ASP A 630 19.15 20.60 12.25
CA ASP A 630 19.83 21.00 13.48
C ASP A 630 19.39 22.42 13.92
N GLU A 631 20.07 23.05 14.88
CA GLU A 631 19.67 24.38 15.38
C GLU A 631 19.78 25.50 14.34
N GLU A 632 20.68 25.37 13.36
CA GLU A 632 20.96 26.37 12.33
C GLU A 632 20.64 25.87 10.91
N THR A 633 20.46 24.58 10.69
CA THR A 633 20.33 23.97 9.36
C THR A 633 18.91 23.49 9.14
N PHE A 634 18.31 23.98 8.06
CA PHE A 634 17.02 23.56 7.57
C PHE A 634 17.18 22.89 6.20
N SER A 635 16.60 21.71 6.02
CA SER A 635 16.55 21.03 4.73
C SER A 635 15.30 21.47 4.00
N VAL A 636 15.48 22.04 2.81
CA VAL A 636 14.40 22.46 1.92
C VAL A 636 14.30 21.44 0.80
N PHE A 637 13.15 20.76 0.71
CA PHE A 637 12.78 19.92 -0.42
C PHE A 637 11.88 20.72 -1.35
N ALA A 638 12.27 20.88 -2.61
CA ALA A 638 11.42 21.49 -3.63
C ALA A 638 11.02 20.46 -4.69
N PRO A 639 9.73 20.39 -5.07
CA PRO A 639 9.25 19.43 -6.07
C PRO A 639 9.81 19.70 -7.47
N THR A 640 10.18 20.95 -7.77
CA THR A 640 10.82 21.36 -9.04
C THR A 640 11.90 22.41 -8.77
N PRO A 641 12.87 22.61 -9.68
CA PRO A 641 13.85 23.68 -9.54
C PRO A 641 13.23 25.09 -9.48
N GLY A 642 12.12 25.31 -10.20
CA GLY A 642 11.39 26.59 -10.14
C GLY A 642 10.85 26.88 -8.74
N ALA A 643 10.24 25.88 -8.10
CA ALA A 643 9.77 25.99 -6.71
C ALA A 643 10.92 26.24 -5.72
N MET A 644 12.13 25.71 -5.99
CA MET A 644 13.31 25.98 -5.17
C MET A 644 13.72 27.46 -5.26
N ASN A 645 13.75 28.03 -6.46
CA ASN A 645 14.10 29.44 -6.64
C ASN A 645 13.12 30.37 -5.93
N GLU A 646 11.82 30.13 -6.07
CA GLU A 646 10.79 30.90 -5.35
C GLU A 646 10.94 30.77 -3.83
N ALA A 647 11.28 29.57 -3.34
CA ALA A 647 11.55 29.36 -1.93
C ALA A 647 12.81 30.11 -1.48
N GLN A 648 13.91 30.04 -2.22
CA GLN A 648 15.14 30.78 -1.91
C GLN A 648 14.89 32.29 -1.88
N ASP A 649 14.12 32.83 -2.82
CA ASP A 649 13.77 34.26 -2.85
C ASP A 649 12.96 34.66 -1.61
N PHE A 650 11.96 33.85 -1.23
CA PHE A 650 11.15 34.07 -0.04
C PHE A 650 11.97 33.95 1.26
N ILE A 651 12.84 32.95 1.34
CA ILE A 651 13.76 32.76 2.47
C ILE A 651 14.70 33.95 2.57
N THR A 652 15.27 34.38 1.44
CA THR A 652 16.14 35.55 1.36
C THR A 652 15.39 36.78 1.83
N GLU A 653 14.16 37.02 1.38
CA GLU A 653 13.33 38.14 1.84
C GLU A 653 13.09 38.13 3.36
N ILE A 654 12.74 36.97 3.93
CA ILE A 654 12.57 36.84 5.38
C ILE A 654 13.90 36.96 6.14
N CYS A 655 15.01 36.61 5.50
CA CYS A 655 16.35 36.68 6.08
C CYS A 655 17.07 38.00 5.76
N LYS A 656 16.48 38.91 4.96
CA LYS A 656 17.04 40.22 4.61
C LYS A 656 17.29 41.05 5.86
N ASP A 657 18.44 41.68 5.88
CA ASP A 657 18.88 42.52 6.98
C ASP A 657 18.22 43.89 6.93
N ASP A 658 17.22 44.11 7.77
CA ASP A 658 16.71 45.46 8.05
C ASP A 658 17.58 46.21 9.07
N GLN A 659 18.60 45.55 9.66
CA GLN A 659 19.38 46.07 10.79
C GLN A 659 20.84 46.41 10.50
N GLU A 660 21.38 46.15 9.32
CA GLU A 660 22.73 46.59 8.98
C GLU A 660 22.74 47.97 8.30
N GLN A 661 22.23 48.97 9.02
CA GLN A 661 22.90 50.26 9.00
C GLN A 661 23.81 50.25 10.22
N GLN A 662 25.03 49.74 10.06
CA GLN A 662 26.06 49.81 11.09
C GLN A 662 26.28 51.29 11.41
N LEU A 663 25.76 51.73 12.56
CA LEU A 663 25.94 53.10 13.01
C LEU A 663 27.39 53.23 13.50
N GLU A 664 28.17 54.07 12.83
CA GLU A 664 29.56 54.31 13.21
C GLU A 664 29.63 55.14 14.48
N PHE A 665 30.40 54.68 15.46
CA PHE A 665 30.61 55.43 16.70
C PHE A 665 31.21 56.80 16.38
N GLY A 666 30.55 57.86 16.83
CA GLY A 666 30.95 59.24 16.61
C GLY A 666 30.44 59.86 15.29
N ALA A 667 29.74 59.12 14.43
CA ALA A 667 29.11 59.71 13.26
C ALA A 667 27.87 60.55 13.62
N ILE A 668 27.54 61.51 12.74
CA ILE A 668 26.40 62.41 12.88
C ILE A 668 25.29 61.91 11.97
N TYR A 669 24.11 61.69 12.54
CA TYR A 669 22.92 61.23 11.83
C TYR A 669 21.80 62.26 11.92
N THR A 670 21.01 62.36 10.87
CA THR A 670 19.74 63.11 10.87
C THR A 670 18.67 62.23 11.47
N ALA A 671 18.08 62.66 12.58
CA ALA A 671 17.05 61.94 13.31
C ALA A 671 15.72 62.68 13.24
N THR A 672 14.63 61.96 12.98
CA THR A 672 13.28 62.52 12.95
C THR A 672 12.63 62.37 14.32
N ILE A 673 12.09 63.47 14.86
CA ILE A 673 11.35 63.45 16.14
C ILE A 673 10.01 62.75 15.93
N THR A 674 9.79 61.65 16.65
CA THR A 674 8.52 60.89 16.58
C THR A 674 7.55 61.28 17.69
N GLU A 675 8.06 61.63 18.86
CA GLU A 675 7.26 61.93 20.05
C GLU A 675 8.05 62.86 20.99
N ILE A 676 7.36 63.76 21.70
CA ILE A 676 7.96 64.65 22.70
C ILE A 676 7.42 64.24 24.07
N ARG A 677 8.32 64.05 25.05
CA ARG A 677 7.99 63.68 26.44
C ARG A 677 8.64 64.67 27.41
N ASP A 678 8.15 64.70 28.65
CA ASP A 678 8.70 65.59 29.68
C ASP A 678 10.20 65.40 29.92
N ILE A 679 10.69 64.17 29.78
CA ILE A 679 12.09 63.78 30.02
C ILE A 679 13.01 63.92 28.79
N GLY A 680 12.46 64.18 27.60
CA GLY A 680 13.23 64.21 26.35
C GLY A 680 12.39 64.03 25.09
N VAL A 681 13.05 63.95 23.93
CA VAL A 681 12.40 63.68 22.64
C VAL A 681 12.73 62.28 22.15
N MET A 682 11.74 61.56 21.65
CA MET A 682 11.93 60.28 20.99
C MET A 682 12.30 60.54 19.53
N VAL A 683 13.41 59.97 19.08
CA VAL A 683 13.92 60.15 17.73
C VAL A 683 14.17 58.83 17.02
N LYS A 684 13.94 58.81 15.71
CA LYS A 684 14.33 57.71 14.83
C LYS A 684 15.41 58.18 13.87
N LEU A 685 16.52 57.45 13.81
CA LEU A 685 17.58 57.69 12.82
C LEU A 685 17.13 57.25 11.42
N TYR A 686 16.43 56.12 11.36
CA TYR A 686 15.85 55.57 10.14
C TYR A 686 14.43 55.07 10.41
N PRO A 687 13.52 55.07 9.41
CA PRO A 687 12.11 54.71 9.60
C PRO A 687 11.90 53.34 10.27
N ASN A 688 12.78 52.40 9.92
CA ASN A 688 12.73 50.99 10.30
C ASN A 688 13.37 50.71 11.69
N MET A 689 14.02 51.72 12.30
CA MET A 689 14.61 51.60 13.63
C MET A 689 13.61 51.93 14.75
N SER A 690 13.81 51.32 15.92
CA SER A 690 13.08 51.67 17.13
C SER A 690 13.40 53.11 17.55
N ALA A 691 12.38 53.87 17.97
CA ALA A 691 12.58 55.22 18.47
C ALA A 691 13.43 55.21 19.76
N VAL A 692 14.41 56.10 19.86
CA VAL A 692 15.31 56.22 21.00
C VAL A 692 15.12 57.56 21.68
N LEU A 693 15.14 57.53 23.02
CA LEU A 693 15.00 58.72 23.83
C LEU A 693 16.29 59.56 23.82
N LEU A 694 16.21 60.78 23.32
CA LEU A 694 17.19 61.82 23.50
C LEU A 694 16.81 62.66 24.73
N HIS A 695 17.47 62.39 25.85
CA HIS A 695 17.18 63.02 27.14
C HIS A 695 17.42 64.54 27.12
N ASN A 696 16.66 65.31 27.94
CA ASN A 696 16.77 66.78 28.03
C ASN A 696 18.20 67.30 28.24
N SER A 697 19.01 66.56 28.99
CA SER A 697 20.42 66.91 29.26
C SER A 697 21.34 66.79 28.03
N GLN A 698 20.89 66.12 26.97
CA GLN A 698 21.62 65.88 25.72
C GLN A 698 21.07 66.71 24.55
N LEU A 699 20.04 67.55 24.79
CA LEU A 699 19.40 68.37 23.76
C LEU A 699 20.10 69.71 23.51
N ASP A 700 20.60 70.34 24.58
CA ASP A 700 21.25 71.65 24.55
C ASP A 700 22.21 71.81 25.76
N HIS A 701 23.06 72.83 25.73
CA HIS A 701 23.92 73.23 26.85
C HIS A 701 23.14 73.90 27.98
N LYS A 702 22.09 74.63 27.65
CA LYS A 702 21.21 75.24 28.66
C LYS A 702 20.40 74.15 29.36
N ARG A 703 20.26 74.27 30.68
CA ARG A 703 19.43 73.34 31.45
C ARG A 703 17.96 73.60 31.13
N ILE A 704 17.33 72.64 30.47
CA ILE A 704 15.95 72.74 30.01
C ILE A 704 15.08 71.79 30.83
N LYS A 705 13.93 72.28 31.30
CA LYS A 705 12.93 71.47 32.00
C LYS A 705 12.01 70.70 31.05
N HIS A 706 11.74 71.23 29.85
CA HIS A 706 10.87 70.59 28.85
C HIS A 706 11.34 70.88 27.40
N PRO A 707 11.36 69.88 26.48
CA PRO A 707 11.84 70.05 25.10
C PRO A 707 11.18 71.18 24.30
N SER A 708 9.92 71.53 24.58
CA SER A 708 9.20 72.62 23.91
C SER A 708 9.88 73.99 24.04
N ALA A 709 10.73 74.19 25.06
CA ALA A 709 11.51 75.42 25.22
C ALA A 709 12.53 75.65 24.10
N LEU A 710 12.83 74.62 23.29
CA LEU A 710 13.74 74.68 22.14
C LEU A 710 13.03 74.83 20.79
N GLY A 711 11.69 74.98 20.78
CA GLY A 711 10.92 75.04 19.54
C GLY A 711 10.98 73.74 18.73
N LEU A 712 11.11 72.59 19.40
CA LEU A 712 11.13 71.28 18.75
C LEU A 712 9.69 70.78 18.52
N GLU A 713 9.41 70.33 17.30
CA GLU A 713 8.09 69.82 16.91
C GLU A 713 8.17 68.35 16.45
N VAL A 714 7.04 67.63 16.58
CA VAL A 714 6.93 66.25 16.08
C VAL A 714 7.03 66.26 14.55
N GLY A 715 7.86 65.39 13.99
CA GLY A 715 8.16 65.33 12.56
C GLY A 715 9.38 66.15 12.13
N GLN A 716 9.91 67.02 13.01
CA GLN A 716 11.10 67.80 12.71
C GLN A 716 12.35 66.92 12.67
N GLN A 717 13.25 67.21 11.74
CA GLN A 717 14.55 66.56 11.63
C GLN A 717 15.61 67.32 12.41
N ILE A 718 16.37 66.61 13.24
CA ILE A 718 17.47 67.15 14.05
C ILE A 718 18.74 66.34 13.85
N GLN A 719 19.91 66.98 13.89
CA GLN A 719 21.19 66.28 13.85
C GLN A 719 21.59 65.80 15.24
N VAL A 720 22.03 64.54 15.34
CA VAL A 720 22.49 63.92 16.57
C VAL A 720 23.76 63.12 16.32
N LYS A 721 24.67 63.12 17.29
CA LYS A 721 25.89 62.29 17.25
C LYS A 721 25.64 60.96 17.96
N TYR A 722 26.04 59.86 17.35
CA TYR A 722 25.92 58.51 17.91
C TYR A 722 27.14 58.14 18.76
N PHE A 723 26.91 57.59 19.95
CA PHE A 723 27.95 57.19 20.92
C PHE A 723 27.87 55.70 21.27
N GLY A 724 27.46 54.86 20.33
CA GLY A 724 27.34 53.42 20.58
C GLY A 724 26.06 53.06 21.35
N ARG A 725 26.00 51.81 21.81
CA ARG A 725 24.95 51.30 22.69
C ARG A 725 25.43 51.27 24.13
N ASP A 726 24.54 51.53 25.07
CA ASP A 726 24.84 51.38 26.48
C ASP A 726 25.14 49.90 26.79
N PRO A 727 26.29 49.56 27.40
CA PRO A 727 26.63 48.19 27.73
C PRO A 727 25.66 47.50 28.71
N THR A 728 24.88 48.25 29.51
CA THR A 728 23.94 47.64 30.47
C THR A 728 22.53 47.40 29.93
N ASP A 729 22.02 48.32 29.12
CA ASP A 729 20.61 48.37 28.69
C ASP A 729 20.44 48.32 27.16
N GLY A 730 21.55 48.26 26.40
CA GLY A 730 21.57 48.04 24.95
C GLY A 730 20.97 49.19 24.14
N ARG A 731 20.55 50.29 24.77
CA ARG A 731 19.92 51.45 24.13
C ARG A 731 20.97 52.32 23.44
N MET A 732 20.60 52.92 22.31
CA MET A 732 21.50 53.83 21.58
C MET A 732 21.74 55.11 22.39
N ARG A 733 23.00 55.52 22.49
CA ARG A 733 23.39 56.78 23.14
C ARG A 733 23.52 57.86 22.07
N LEU A 734 22.64 58.85 22.12
CA LEU A 734 22.59 59.97 21.18
C LEU A 734 22.82 61.29 21.92
N SER A 735 23.47 62.26 21.26
CA SER A 735 23.58 63.63 21.79
C SER A 735 23.51 64.68 20.68
N ARG A 736 22.66 65.69 20.87
CA ARG A 736 22.62 66.91 20.04
C ARG A 736 23.51 68.00 20.63
N LYS A 737 23.62 68.06 21.96
CA LYS A 737 24.43 69.03 22.72
C LYS A 737 25.88 69.10 22.22
N VAL A 738 26.48 67.96 21.92
CA VAL A 738 27.89 67.89 21.46
C VAL A 738 28.10 68.63 20.13
N LEU A 739 27.05 68.75 19.30
CA LEU A 739 27.11 69.41 17.99
C LEU A 739 26.92 70.92 18.06
N GLN A 740 26.53 71.48 19.21
CA GLN A 740 26.20 72.91 19.38
C GLN A 740 27.34 73.72 20.01
N SER A 741 28.54 73.14 20.19
CA SER A 741 29.69 73.83 20.78
C SER A 741 30.55 74.48 19.68
N PRO A 742 31.03 75.73 19.83
CA PRO A 742 32.09 76.26 18.97
C PRO A 742 33.39 75.51 19.24
N ALA A 743 34.17 75.24 18.19
CA ALA A 743 35.46 74.54 18.26
C ALA A 743 36.37 75.19 19.31
N THR A 744 36.62 74.50 20.42
CA THR A 744 37.51 74.99 21.48
C THR A 744 38.90 74.42 21.24
N THR A 745 39.85 75.34 21.19
CA THR A 745 41.30 75.16 21.06
C THR A 745 41.85 74.20 22.10
N VAL A 746 42.77 73.34 21.66
CA VAL A 746 43.55 72.41 22.48
C VAL A 746 44.20 73.14 23.66
N VAL A 747 43.87 72.76 24.88
CA VAL A 747 44.72 73.01 26.06
C VAL A 747 45.34 71.69 26.47
N LYS A 748 46.61 71.50 26.10
CA LYS A 748 47.49 70.48 26.66
C LYS A 748 47.91 70.93 28.06
N THR A 749 47.78 70.05 29.04
CA THR A 749 48.59 70.08 30.27
C THR A 749 49.12 68.68 30.51
N LEU A 750 50.35 68.46 30.04
CA LEU A 750 51.26 67.40 30.50
C LEU A 750 52.16 68.06 31.55
N SER A 751 52.10 67.63 32.80
CA SER A 751 53.14 67.88 33.80
C SER A 751 54.03 66.64 33.89
N GLU A 752 55.31 66.83 33.61
CA GLU A 752 56.35 65.80 33.50
C GLU A 752 57.13 65.61 34.82
N LYS A 753 57.57 64.36 35.00
CA LYS A 753 58.70 63.84 35.82
C LYS A 753 58.55 63.72 37.34
N GLN A 754 58.66 62.47 37.80
CA GLN A 754 59.84 62.05 38.55
C GLN A 754 60.29 60.63 38.15
N SER A 755 61.60 60.54 37.95
CA SER A 755 62.44 59.40 37.57
C SER A 755 62.88 58.58 38.77
N ILE A 756 63.00 57.26 38.63
CA ILE A 756 64.05 56.46 39.32
C ILE A 756 64.62 55.44 38.34
N SER A 757 65.92 55.55 38.10
CA SER A 757 66.79 54.58 37.42
C SER A 757 67.41 53.61 38.44
N MET A 758 67.65 52.35 38.03
CA MET A 758 68.69 51.39 38.44
C MET A 758 68.23 50.04 37.83
N GLY A 759 68.98 49.21 37.14
CA GLY A 759 70.39 49.13 36.74
C GLY A 759 70.54 47.92 35.81
N SER A 760 71.66 47.84 35.11
CA SER A 760 72.07 46.80 34.16
C SER A 760 72.11 45.37 34.72
N SER A 761 71.72 44.35 33.94
CA SER A 761 72.53 43.14 33.68
C SER A 761 71.83 42.11 32.75
N ASN A 762 72.52 41.80 31.64
CA ASN A 762 72.80 40.51 31.00
C ASN A 762 71.80 39.33 30.91
N LYS A 763 71.93 38.64 29.75
CA LYS A 763 71.48 37.27 29.36
C LYS A 763 70.00 37.13 28.99
N ASP A 764 69.57 36.36 28.00
CA ASP A 764 70.19 35.44 27.05
C ASP A 764 69.15 35.19 25.93
N MET A 765 69.64 35.07 24.70
CA MET A 765 69.24 34.14 23.63
C MET A 765 67.77 33.78 23.28
N THR A 766 67.62 33.67 21.96
CA THR A 766 66.82 32.72 21.15
C THR A 766 65.36 33.02 20.78
N ALA A 767 65.20 33.10 19.46
CA ALA A 767 64.00 32.88 18.66
C ALA A 767 63.30 31.55 18.97
N THR A 768 61.98 31.51 18.80
CA THR A 768 61.28 30.68 17.79
C THR A 768 59.77 30.90 17.87
N ASP A 769 59.17 31.12 16.70
CA ASP A 769 57.87 30.65 16.21
C ASP A 769 56.64 30.64 17.13
N LEU A 770 55.68 31.52 16.82
CA LEU A 770 54.39 31.17 16.19
C LEU A 770 53.67 32.42 15.68
#